data_AF-A0A421DNP8-F1
#
_entry.id   AF-A0A421DNP8-F1
#
_cell.length_a   1.000
_cell.length_b   1.000
_cell.length_c   1.000
_cell.angle_alpha   90.00
_cell.angle_beta   90.00
_cell.angle_gamma   90.00
#
_symmetry.space_group_name_H-M   'P 1'
#
loop_
_entity.id
_entity.type
_entity.pdbx_description
1 polymer ?
#
loop_
_entity_poly.entity_id
_entity_poly.type
_entity_poly.pdbx_seq_one_letter_code
_entity_poly.pdbx_strand_id
1 'polypeptide(L)'
;MSQDKLYIEKELSWLSFNERVLQEAADKSNPLIERMRFLGIYSSNLDEFYKVRFADLKRRILINEEQGLDGNLRYLLGKIQARVLKTDQIFDNLYNELLLEMARNQIFLVNERQVSPNQQDWLREYFKQHLRPHITPILILRDTNLVQFLKDNYTYLAVEIIHGDEINYALLEIPSDKVPRFVNLPAEAPRRRKTMILIDNILRYCLNDIFKGFFDYDALNAYSMKMTRDAEYDLVTEMESSLLELMSSSLKQRLTAEPVRFVYQRDMPDAMVTILQEKLGISSYDSVIPGGRYHNFKDFISFPNVGRANLVNKALPRLRHAWFNNFRNGFDAIRDRDVLLYYPYHTFEHVLELLRQASFDPNVLAIKINIYRVAKDSRIITSMIHAAHNGKKVTVVVELQARFDEEANIQWAKRLTEAGVHVIFSVPGLKIHAKLFLISRREGNDIVRYAHIGTGNFNEKTARLYTDYSLITADERITNEVRRVFNFIENPYRPVSFEYLLVSPQNSRDRLYELIDKEIENALANIDAGITLKVNNLVDKGLADKLYQASAAGVKINLLVRGMCSLIPNLPGISENIQVMSIVDRYLEHDRVYVFHNGGDKKVYLSSADWMTRNIDYRIEVAVEVLDPILKNRILDILDILFSDTVKARVIDKELSNRYVLRGNRRKVRAQNAIYDYIKVLEQPGDRPE
;
A
#
# COMPACT_ATOMS: atom_id res chain seq x y z
N MET A 1 -32.63 18.72 14.01
CA MET A 1 -32.67 17.30 13.58
C MET A 1 -31.49 17.07 12.67
N SER A 2 -30.48 16.29 13.09
CA SER A 2 -29.34 15.99 12.21
C SER A 2 -29.84 15.12 11.05
N GLN A 3 -29.72 15.60 9.81
CA GLN A 3 -29.82 14.71 8.65
C GLN A 3 -28.83 13.56 8.85
N ASP A 4 -29.32 12.33 8.93
CA ASP A 4 -28.47 11.15 9.09
C ASP A 4 -27.50 11.07 7.92
N LYS A 5 -26.20 10.94 8.21
CA LYS A 5 -25.18 10.79 7.18
C LYS A 5 -25.38 9.48 6.43
N LEU A 6 -25.54 9.56 5.12
CA LEU A 6 -25.68 8.40 4.21
C LEU A 6 -24.33 7.75 3.85
N TYR A 7 -23.22 8.46 4.03
CA TYR A 7 -21.87 7.95 3.76
C TYR A 7 -20.88 8.38 4.85
N ILE A 8 -19.80 7.60 4.95
CA ILE A 8 -18.61 7.90 5.76
C ILE A 8 -17.59 8.63 4.89
N GLU A 9 -16.98 9.68 5.45
CA GLU A 9 -15.87 10.39 4.82
C GLU A 9 -14.69 9.44 4.61
N LYS A 10 -14.16 9.38 3.38
CA LYS A 10 -13.10 8.43 3.00
C LYS A 10 -11.85 8.55 3.88
N GLU A 11 -11.52 9.75 4.35
CA GLU A 11 -10.38 10.01 5.25
C GLU A 11 -10.59 9.37 6.64
N LEU A 12 -11.79 9.47 7.20
CA LEU A 12 -12.11 8.84 8.50
C LEU A 12 -12.15 7.32 8.37
N SER A 13 -12.71 6.81 7.27
CA SER A 13 -12.69 5.39 6.96
C SER A 13 -11.25 4.86 6.79
N TRP A 14 -10.36 5.65 6.19
CA TRP A 14 -8.93 5.33 6.09
C TRP A 14 -8.25 5.29 7.47
N LEU A 15 -8.53 6.24 8.36
CA LEU A 15 -7.98 6.22 9.73
C LEU A 15 -8.45 4.99 10.50
N SER A 16 -9.72 4.61 10.35
CA SER A 16 -10.26 3.36 10.89
C SER A 16 -9.56 2.12 10.32
N PHE A 17 -9.22 2.13 9.02
CA PHE A 17 -8.34 1.11 8.44
C PHE A 17 -6.98 1.03 9.15
N ASN A 18 -6.29 2.15 9.33
CA ASN A 18 -4.98 2.13 9.95
C ASN A 18 -5.06 1.73 11.44
N GLU A 19 -6.17 2.01 12.12
CA GLU A 19 -6.43 1.51 13.46
C GLU A 19 -6.56 -0.02 13.52
N ARG A 20 -7.12 -0.67 12.49
CA ARG A 20 -7.08 -2.15 12.39
C ARG A 20 -5.65 -2.67 12.25
N VAL A 21 -4.76 -1.93 11.61
CA VAL A 21 -3.31 -2.26 11.59
C VAL A 21 -2.71 -2.15 13.00
N LEU A 22 -3.12 -1.14 13.78
CA LEU A 22 -2.71 -1.01 15.17
C LEU A 22 -3.26 -2.15 16.06
N GLN A 23 -4.48 -2.64 15.78
CA GLN A 23 -5.02 -3.83 16.45
C GLN A 23 -4.14 -5.07 16.23
N GLU A 24 -3.51 -5.23 15.06
CA GLU A 24 -2.57 -6.33 14.82
C GLU A 24 -1.29 -6.22 15.65
N ALA A 25 -0.86 -5.01 16.00
CA ALA A 25 0.22 -4.78 16.96
C ALA A 25 -0.22 -5.08 18.41
N ALA A 26 -1.50 -4.95 18.73
CA ALA A 26 -2.07 -5.26 20.05
C ALA A 26 -2.40 -6.75 20.22
N ASP A 27 -2.70 -7.46 19.14
CA ASP A 27 -3.15 -8.85 19.18
C ASP A 27 -2.04 -9.83 19.63
N LYS A 28 -2.16 -10.33 20.86
CA LYS A 28 -1.23 -11.29 21.46
C LYS A 28 -1.16 -12.64 20.74
N SER A 29 -2.11 -12.95 19.85
CA SER A 29 -2.02 -14.13 18.98
C SER A 29 -0.93 -14.01 17.92
N ASN A 30 -0.49 -12.78 17.61
CA ASN A 30 0.65 -12.51 16.75
C ASN A 30 1.97 -12.58 17.52
N PRO A 31 3.04 -13.11 16.89
CA PRO A 31 4.37 -13.12 17.47
C PRO A 31 4.89 -11.71 17.81
N LEU A 32 5.66 -11.60 18.89
CA LEU A 32 6.09 -10.32 19.48
C LEU A 32 6.82 -9.40 18.48
N ILE A 33 7.74 -9.92 17.67
CA ILE A 33 8.49 -9.10 16.71
C ILE A 33 7.57 -8.65 15.57
N GLU A 34 6.58 -9.45 15.19
CA GLU A 34 5.62 -9.07 14.16
C GLU A 34 4.71 -7.94 14.65
N ARG A 35 4.34 -7.96 15.94
CA ARG A 35 3.64 -6.83 16.57
C ARG A 35 4.46 -5.54 16.56
N MET A 36 5.76 -5.62 16.84
CA MET A 36 6.68 -4.46 16.69
C MET A 36 6.73 -3.97 15.24
N ARG A 37 6.73 -4.87 14.26
CA ARG A 37 6.69 -4.49 12.84
C ARG A 37 5.37 -3.87 12.43
N PHE A 38 4.25 -4.30 12.99
CA PHE A 38 2.94 -3.67 12.76
C PHE A 38 2.90 -2.23 13.28
N LEU A 39 3.57 -1.89 14.39
CA LEU A 39 3.76 -0.48 14.78
C LEU A 39 4.48 0.32 13.69
N GLY A 40 5.49 -0.28 13.06
CA GLY A 40 6.18 0.32 11.92
C GLY A 40 5.27 0.49 10.69
N ILE A 41 4.47 -0.52 10.36
CA ILE A 41 3.49 -0.45 9.25
C ILE A 41 2.48 0.66 9.52
N TYR A 42 1.92 0.72 10.73
CA TYR A 42 0.99 1.77 11.15
C TYR A 42 1.59 3.17 10.95
N SER A 43 2.83 3.38 11.40
CA SER A 43 3.53 4.66 11.26
C SER A 43 3.80 5.02 9.79
N SER A 44 4.26 4.05 8.99
CA SER A 44 4.49 4.26 7.56
C SER A 44 3.22 4.62 6.80
N ASN A 45 2.10 3.95 7.13
CA ASN A 45 0.80 4.27 6.56
C ASN A 45 0.37 5.68 6.93
N LEU A 46 0.53 6.07 8.20
CA LEU A 46 0.15 7.40 8.67
C LEU A 46 0.97 8.50 7.99
N ASP A 47 2.27 8.26 7.76
CA ASP A 47 3.10 9.15 6.95
C ASP A 47 2.51 9.34 5.54
N GLU A 48 2.16 8.25 4.85
CA GLU A 48 1.52 8.31 3.51
C GLU A 48 0.18 9.07 3.54
N PHE A 49 -0.62 8.87 4.60
CA PHE A 49 -1.88 9.59 4.77
C PHE A 49 -1.67 11.10 4.81
N TYR A 50 -0.71 11.58 5.59
CA TYR A 50 -0.41 13.02 5.65
C TYR A 50 0.10 13.55 4.32
N LYS A 51 1.03 12.82 3.68
CA LYS A 51 1.62 13.19 2.40
C LYS A 51 0.62 13.33 1.27
N VAL A 52 -0.36 12.44 1.22
CA VAL A 52 -1.24 12.31 0.05
C VAL A 52 -2.65 12.77 0.35
N ARG A 53 -3.27 12.21 1.38
CA ARG A 53 -4.72 12.35 1.63
C ARG A 53 -5.04 13.61 2.42
N PHE A 54 -4.27 13.86 3.49
CA PHE A 54 -4.42 15.08 4.27
C PHE A 54 -4.07 16.32 3.43
N ALA A 55 -2.99 16.23 2.65
CA ALA A 55 -2.64 17.30 1.71
C ALA A 55 -3.74 17.55 0.67
N ASP A 56 -4.33 16.50 0.10
CA ASP A 56 -5.49 16.63 -0.80
C ASP A 56 -6.69 17.33 -0.13
N LEU A 57 -6.98 16.96 1.12
CA LEU A 57 -8.03 17.62 1.90
C LEU A 57 -7.71 19.09 2.18
N LYS A 58 -6.46 19.42 2.58
CA LYS A 58 -6.00 20.80 2.78
C LYS A 58 -6.21 21.63 1.52
N ARG A 59 -5.85 21.10 0.35
CA ARG A 59 -6.05 21.77 -0.94
C ARG A 59 -7.54 22.01 -1.21
N ARG A 60 -8.41 21.01 -1.05
CA ARG A 60 -9.86 21.18 -1.24
C ARG A 60 -10.46 22.24 -0.32
N ILE A 61 -9.96 22.35 0.92
CA ILE A 61 -10.36 23.42 1.84
C ILE A 61 -9.98 24.78 1.26
N LEU A 62 -8.73 24.96 0.84
CA LEU A 62 -8.26 26.23 0.26
C LEU A 62 -9.06 26.64 -0.99
N ILE A 63 -9.39 25.68 -1.85
CA ILE A 63 -10.20 25.91 -3.07
C ILE A 63 -11.63 26.33 -2.71
N ASN A 64 -12.27 25.64 -1.76
CA ASN A 64 -13.63 25.95 -1.34
C ASN A 64 -13.73 27.28 -0.59
N GLU A 65 -12.70 27.64 0.18
CA GLU A 65 -12.59 28.92 0.87
C GLU A 65 -12.58 30.10 -0.13
N GLU A 66 -11.84 29.98 -1.24
CA GLU A 66 -11.83 30.98 -2.30
C GLU A 66 -13.20 31.14 -2.99
N GLN A 67 -14.00 30.07 -3.00
CA GLN A 67 -15.36 30.06 -3.56
C GLN A 67 -16.46 30.44 -2.55
N GLY A 68 -16.12 30.69 -1.28
CA GLY A 68 -17.09 31.04 -0.23
C GLY A 68 -17.99 29.89 0.25
N LEU A 69 -17.58 28.63 0.03
CA LEU A 69 -18.34 27.42 0.36
C LEU A 69 -17.78 26.74 1.61
N ASP A 70 -18.06 27.27 2.81
CA ASP A 70 -17.16 27.01 3.94
C ASP A 70 -17.86 26.53 5.24
N GLY A 71 -17.50 25.31 5.69
CA GLY A 71 -17.94 24.78 6.99
C GLY A 71 -17.71 23.28 7.19
N ASN A 72 -18.13 22.45 6.23
CA ASN A 72 -18.10 20.98 6.39
C ASN A 72 -16.68 20.38 6.39
N LEU A 73 -15.75 20.93 5.59
CA LEU A 73 -14.39 20.39 5.47
C LEU A 73 -13.50 20.74 6.67
N ARG A 74 -13.66 21.93 7.27
CA ARG A 74 -12.96 22.29 8.52
C ARG A 74 -13.38 21.38 9.68
N TYR A 75 -14.68 21.06 9.75
CA TYR A 75 -15.18 20.10 10.74
C TYR A 75 -14.59 18.69 10.53
N LEU A 76 -14.41 18.26 9.28
CA LEU A 76 -13.71 17.01 8.96
C LEU A 76 -12.25 17.03 9.40
N LEU A 77 -11.52 18.13 9.16
CA LEU A 77 -10.14 18.29 9.60
C LEU A 77 -9.99 18.12 11.12
N GLY A 78 -10.87 18.77 11.89
CA GLY A 78 -10.92 18.62 13.35
C GLY A 78 -11.18 17.17 13.79
N LYS A 79 -12.09 16.45 13.10
CA LYS A 79 -12.32 15.01 13.36
C LYS A 79 -11.11 14.14 13.07
N ILE A 80 -10.41 14.42 11.97
CA ILE A 80 -9.17 13.71 11.59
C ILE A 80 -8.12 13.90 12.68
N GLN A 81 -7.85 15.14 13.07
CA GLN A 81 -6.86 15.44 14.11
C GLN A 81 -7.23 14.78 15.45
N ALA A 82 -8.50 14.87 15.88
CA ALA A 82 -8.96 14.23 17.11
C ALA A 82 -8.78 12.70 17.08
N ARG A 83 -9.07 12.04 15.94
CA ARG A 83 -8.87 10.58 15.80
C ARG A 83 -7.39 10.20 15.77
N VAL A 84 -6.54 11.00 15.11
CA VAL A 84 -5.10 10.78 15.09
C VAL A 84 -4.51 10.91 16.50
N LEU A 85 -4.83 11.98 17.24
CA LEU A 85 -4.36 12.17 18.62
C LEU A 85 -4.78 11.01 19.55
N LYS A 86 -6.03 10.55 19.44
CA LYS A 86 -6.50 9.38 20.20
C LYS A 86 -5.71 8.12 19.86
N THR A 87 -5.42 7.90 18.57
CA THR A 87 -4.71 6.70 18.11
C THR A 87 -3.22 6.76 18.48
N ASP A 88 -2.63 7.95 18.52
CA ASP A 88 -1.24 8.18 18.96
C ASP A 88 -1.05 7.82 20.44
N GLN A 89 -2.01 8.15 21.31
CA GLN A 89 -2.00 7.72 22.71
C GLN A 89 -2.06 6.19 22.85
N ILE A 90 -2.89 5.53 22.03
CA ILE A 90 -2.97 4.06 22.00
C ILE A 90 -1.64 3.47 21.53
N PHE A 91 -1.04 4.07 20.51
CA PHE A 91 0.26 3.69 19.97
C PHE A 91 1.36 3.75 21.03
N ASP A 92 1.46 4.87 21.76
CA ASP A 92 2.45 5.05 22.85
C ASP A 92 2.31 3.98 23.94
N ASN A 93 1.07 3.73 24.39
CA ASN A 93 0.78 2.72 25.41
C ASN A 93 1.18 1.32 24.93
N LEU A 94 0.83 0.98 23.69
CA LEU A 94 1.13 -0.31 23.11
C LEU A 94 2.65 -0.49 22.89
N TYR A 95 3.35 0.55 22.43
CA TYR A 95 4.80 0.53 22.29
C TYR A 95 5.47 0.22 23.63
N ASN A 96 5.08 0.91 24.71
CA ASN A 96 5.60 0.66 26.06
C ASN A 96 5.29 -0.76 26.55
N GLU A 97 4.08 -1.27 26.30
CA GLU A 97 3.72 -2.65 26.62
C GLU A 97 4.61 -3.66 25.89
N LEU A 98 4.88 -3.44 24.60
CA LEU A 98 5.74 -4.30 23.81
C LEU A 98 7.21 -4.23 24.26
N LEU A 99 7.71 -3.06 24.69
CA LEU A 99 9.04 -2.93 25.30
C LEU A 99 9.17 -3.81 26.55
N LEU A 100 8.17 -3.78 27.43
CA LEU A 100 8.14 -4.63 28.63
C LEU A 100 8.05 -6.12 28.28
N GLU A 101 7.26 -6.48 27.27
CA GLU A 101 7.16 -7.85 26.80
C GLU A 101 8.46 -8.35 26.14
N MET A 102 9.17 -7.49 25.41
CA MET A 102 10.52 -7.77 24.90
C MET A 102 11.50 -8.02 26.03
N ALA A 103 11.47 -7.21 27.10
CA ALA A 103 12.33 -7.39 28.25
C ALA A 103 12.12 -8.76 28.93
N ARG A 104 10.85 -9.22 29.06
CA ARG A 104 10.52 -10.57 29.54
C ARG A 104 11.13 -11.66 28.65
N ASN A 105 11.23 -11.41 27.35
CA ASN A 105 11.88 -12.28 26.36
C ASN A 105 13.41 -12.05 26.23
N GLN A 106 14.03 -11.35 27.19
CA GLN A 106 15.48 -11.05 27.25
C GLN A 106 16.00 -10.13 26.14
N ILE A 107 15.10 -9.38 25.51
CA ILE A 107 15.42 -8.37 24.48
C ILE A 107 15.21 -6.99 25.11
N PHE A 108 16.26 -6.18 25.17
CA PHE A 108 16.23 -4.88 25.81
C PHE A 108 16.54 -3.80 24.79
N LEU A 109 15.55 -2.96 24.47
CA LEU A 109 15.75 -1.74 23.70
C LEU A 109 15.97 -0.60 24.70
N VAL A 110 17.23 -0.21 24.90
CA VAL A 110 17.64 0.77 25.91
C VAL A 110 17.89 2.15 25.30
N ASN A 111 17.96 3.16 26.16
CA ASN A 111 18.37 4.52 25.80
C ASN A 111 19.76 4.86 26.36
N GLU A 112 20.27 6.05 26.04
CA GLU A 112 21.59 6.55 26.43
C GLU A 112 21.76 6.76 27.94
N ARG A 113 20.67 6.79 28.72
CA ARG A 113 20.71 6.92 30.18
C ARG A 113 20.79 5.56 30.88
N GLN A 114 20.65 4.48 30.12
CA GLN A 114 20.57 3.10 30.61
C GLN A 114 21.78 2.25 30.19
N VAL A 115 22.78 2.85 29.54
CA VAL A 115 24.00 2.17 29.13
C VAL A 115 25.04 2.16 30.24
N SER A 116 25.72 1.02 30.39
CA SER A 116 26.78 0.85 31.38
C SER A 116 28.04 1.64 31.01
N PRO A 117 28.99 1.85 31.94
CA PRO A 117 30.27 2.48 31.63
C PRO A 117 31.05 1.80 30.49
N ASN A 118 31.03 0.46 30.43
CA ASN A 118 31.69 -0.27 29.35
C ASN A 118 30.99 -0.08 27.99
N GLN A 119 29.65 -0.08 27.98
CA GLN A 119 28.87 0.20 26.77
C GLN A 119 29.03 1.66 26.31
N GLN A 120 29.21 2.59 27.24
CA GLN A 120 29.46 3.99 26.95
C GLN A 120 30.75 4.20 26.17
N ASP A 121 31.85 3.58 26.59
CA ASP A 121 33.13 3.67 25.88
C ASP A 121 33.05 2.96 24.52
N TRP A 122 32.37 1.82 24.46
CA TRP A 122 32.10 1.14 23.19
C TRP A 122 31.28 2.01 22.23
N LEU A 123 30.26 2.73 22.74
CA LEU A 123 29.44 3.63 21.94
C LEU A 123 30.23 4.80 21.36
N ARG A 124 31.16 5.38 22.13
CA ARG A 124 32.05 6.45 21.64
C ARG A 124 32.92 5.95 20.51
N GLU A 125 33.47 4.75 20.62
CA GLU A 125 34.31 4.16 19.58
C GLU A 125 33.49 3.79 18.34
N TYR A 126 32.35 3.14 18.53
CA TYR A 126 31.40 2.83 17.46
C TYR A 126 30.95 4.11 16.73
N PHE A 127 30.65 5.18 17.48
CA PHE A 127 30.28 6.47 16.91
C PHE A 127 31.40 7.02 16.04
N LYS A 128 32.64 7.09 16.53
CA LYS A 128 33.79 7.62 15.77
C LYS A 128 34.05 6.84 14.48
N GLN A 129 34.00 5.51 14.55
CA GLN A 129 34.35 4.64 13.42
C GLN A 129 33.23 4.54 12.38
N HIS A 130 31.97 4.45 12.81
CA HIS A 130 30.86 4.08 11.92
C HIS A 130 29.80 5.17 11.73
N LEU A 131 29.57 6.05 12.70
CA LEU A 131 28.50 7.05 12.62
C LEU A 131 29.01 8.43 12.22
N ARG A 132 30.11 8.91 12.83
CA ARG A 132 30.68 10.24 12.61
C ARG A 132 30.88 10.61 11.14
N PRO A 133 31.33 9.72 10.23
CA PRO A 133 31.44 10.03 8.80
C PRO A 133 30.12 10.40 8.11
N HIS A 134 28.99 10.08 8.73
CA HIS A 134 27.65 10.35 8.19
C HIS A 134 26.92 11.48 8.92
N ILE A 135 27.49 12.03 9.99
CA ILE A 135 26.86 13.05 10.83
C ILE A 135 27.58 14.37 10.67
N THR A 136 26.87 15.35 10.11
CA THR A 136 27.33 16.74 10.00
C THR A 136 26.30 17.66 10.65
N PRO A 137 26.67 18.44 11.68
CA PRO A 137 25.78 19.43 12.28
C PRO A 137 25.36 20.50 11.27
N ILE A 138 24.07 20.77 11.20
CA ILE A 138 23.50 21.83 10.38
C ILE A 138 23.10 22.98 11.29
N LEU A 139 23.83 24.10 11.24
CA LEU A 139 23.55 25.25 12.10
C LEU A 139 22.33 26.02 11.62
N ILE A 140 21.45 26.39 12.57
CA ILE A 140 20.29 27.24 12.30
C ILE A 140 20.70 28.69 12.52
N LEU A 141 21.07 29.36 11.44
CA LEU A 141 21.43 30.78 11.42
C LEU A 141 20.25 31.62 10.91
N ARG A 142 20.36 32.95 10.99
CA ARG A 142 19.31 33.89 10.55
C ARG A 142 18.91 33.72 9.08
N ASP A 143 19.85 33.39 8.21
CA ASP A 143 19.59 33.23 6.76
C ASP A 143 19.37 31.77 6.33
N THR A 144 19.44 30.82 7.27
CA THR A 144 19.21 29.40 6.97
C THR A 144 17.76 29.18 6.53
N ASN A 145 17.56 28.66 5.32
CA ASN A 145 16.26 28.21 4.82
C ASN A 145 16.14 26.68 4.96
N LEU A 146 15.49 26.24 6.03
CA LEU A 146 15.31 24.82 6.34
C LEU A 146 14.49 24.07 5.27
N VAL A 147 13.58 24.76 4.58
CA VAL A 147 12.72 24.17 3.54
C VAL A 147 13.52 23.74 2.31
N GLN A 148 14.68 24.34 2.03
CA GLN A 148 15.44 23.97 0.83
C GLN A 148 16.19 22.64 0.97
N PHE A 149 16.70 22.32 2.17
CA PHE A 149 17.62 21.18 2.33
C PHE A 149 17.14 20.09 3.28
N LEU A 150 16.14 20.35 4.14
CA LEU A 150 15.60 19.28 4.99
C LEU A 150 14.97 18.19 4.13
N LYS A 151 15.42 16.96 4.34
CA LYS A 151 14.88 15.80 3.67
C LYS A 151 13.50 15.48 4.21
N ASP A 152 12.57 15.25 3.31
CA ASP A 152 11.23 14.80 3.66
C ASP A 152 11.26 13.40 4.26
N ASN A 153 10.45 13.15 5.30
CA ASN A 153 10.34 11.87 6.00
C ASN A 153 11.61 11.39 6.76
N TYR A 154 12.60 12.26 6.97
CA TYR A 154 13.74 12.00 7.83
C TYR A 154 13.48 12.47 9.26
N THR A 155 14.10 11.78 10.22
CA THR A 155 14.18 12.25 11.60
C THR A 155 15.40 13.13 11.76
N TYR A 156 15.23 14.25 12.45
CA TYR A 156 16.32 15.13 12.86
C TYR A 156 16.34 15.23 14.39
N LEU A 157 17.52 15.42 14.97
CA LEU A 157 17.66 15.90 16.35
C LEU A 157 17.96 17.39 16.29
N ALA A 158 17.03 18.21 16.77
CA ALA A 158 17.28 19.61 17.05
C ALA A 158 18.06 19.73 18.36
N VAL A 159 19.26 20.26 18.27
CA VAL A 159 20.21 20.42 19.36
C VAL A 159 20.19 21.88 19.82
N GLU A 160 20.04 22.07 21.11
CA GLU A 160 20.20 23.33 21.82
C GLU A 160 21.62 23.37 22.38
N ILE A 161 22.38 24.40 22.02
CA ILE A 161 23.75 24.65 22.46
C ILE A 161 23.71 25.89 23.34
N ILE A 162 23.83 25.71 24.66
CA ILE A 162 23.67 26.77 25.65
C ILE A 162 25.05 27.22 26.12
N HIS A 163 25.34 28.52 26.03
CA HIS A 163 26.55 29.14 26.58
C HIS A 163 26.19 30.47 27.25
N GLY A 164 26.17 30.50 28.59
CA GLY A 164 25.62 31.60 29.36
C GLY A 164 24.15 31.85 29.00
N ASP A 165 23.83 33.08 28.56
CA ASP A 165 22.50 33.47 28.10
C ASP A 165 22.30 33.25 26.58
N GLU A 166 23.36 32.86 25.86
CA GLU A 166 23.29 32.61 24.42
C GLU A 166 22.86 31.17 24.12
N ILE A 167 21.85 31.04 23.26
CA ILE A 167 21.35 29.74 22.80
C ILE A 167 21.50 29.67 21.29
N ASN A 168 22.33 28.71 20.84
CA ASN A 168 22.50 28.37 19.43
C ASN A 168 21.76 27.07 19.13
N TYR A 169 21.26 26.94 17.89
CA TYR A 169 20.54 25.75 17.45
C TYR A 169 21.24 25.05 16.29
N ALA A 170 21.25 23.72 16.33
CA ALA A 170 21.75 22.88 15.26
C ALA A 170 20.80 21.72 14.99
N LEU A 171 20.82 21.17 13.77
CA LEU A 171 20.12 19.94 13.42
C LEU A 171 21.13 18.84 13.13
N LEU A 172 20.86 17.63 13.65
CA LEU A 172 21.56 16.42 13.29
C LEU A 172 20.60 15.49 12.53
N GLU A 173 20.92 15.16 11.28
CA GLU A 173 20.16 14.18 10.51
C GLU A 173 20.42 12.77 11.06
N ILE A 174 19.36 11.97 11.22
CA ILE A 174 19.48 10.54 11.56
C ILE A 174 19.74 9.72 10.28
N PRO A 175 20.92 9.08 10.10
CA PRO A 175 21.32 8.44 8.85
C PRO A 175 20.79 6.99 8.72
N SER A 176 19.48 6.79 8.92
CA SER A 176 18.85 5.46 8.84
C SER A 176 18.92 4.80 7.45
N ASP A 177 19.23 5.58 6.41
CA ASP A 177 19.42 5.13 5.03
C ASP A 177 20.79 4.49 4.80
N LYS A 178 21.79 4.87 5.60
CA LYS A 178 23.19 4.42 5.46
C LYS A 178 23.60 3.42 6.54
N VAL A 179 23.03 3.53 7.74
CA VAL A 179 23.38 2.71 8.90
C VAL A 179 22.12 2.06 9.48
N PRO A 180 22.19 0.79 9.93
CA PRO A 180 21.08 0.16 10.63
C PRO A 180 20.64 0.99 11.84
N ARG A 181 19.34 1.33 11.89
CA ARG A 181 18.81 2.15 12.99
C ARG A 181 18.90 1.47 14.36
N PHE A 182 18.89 0.13 14.39
CA PHE A 182 19.02 -0.67 15.60
C PHE A 182 20.44 -1.25 15.67
N VAL A 183 21.20 -0.84 16.70
CA VAL A 183 22.57 -1.30 16.93
C VAL A 183 22.57 -2.22 18.15
N ASN A 184 23.18 -3.40 18.02
CA ASN A 184 23.36 -4.31 19.15
C ASN A 184 24.52 -3.83 20.01
N LEU A 185 24.28 -3.69 21.31
CA LEU A 185 25.32 -3.37 22.29
C LEU A 185 26.10 -4.63 22.69
N PRO A 186 27.36 -4.49 23.12
CA PRO A 186 28.13 -5.61 23.65
C PRO A 186 27.40 -6.22 24.85
N ALA A 187 27.37 -7.55 24.88
CA ALA A 187 26.68 -8.30 25.92
C ALA A 187 27.38 -8.10 27.27
N GLU A 188 26.61 -7.66 28.27
CA GLU A 188 27.07 -7.61 29.65
C GLU A 188 26.64 -8.83 30.44
N ALA A 189 27.32 -9.11 31.55
CA ALA A 189 26.92 -10.19 32.44
C ALA A 189 25.51 -9.91 33.02
N PRO A 190 24.56 -10.87 32.92
CA PRO A 190 24.67 -12.18 32.28
C PRO A 190 24.52 -12.14 30.76
N ARG A 191 25.35 -12.90 30.03
CA ARG A 191 25.42 -13.00 28.54
C ARG A 191 24.12 -13.37 27.82
N ARG A 192 23.04 -13.64 28.56
CA ARG A 192 21.70 -13.94 28.04
C ARG A 192 20.95 -12.69 27.58
N ARG A 193 21.34 -11.50 28.05
CA ARG A 193 20.70 -10.22 27.69
C ARG A 193 21.07 -9.85 26.26
N LYS A 194 20.05 -9.59 25.43
CA LYS A 194 20.19 -9.09 24.08
C LYS A 194 19.82 -7.61 24.08
N THR A 195 20.82 -6.76 24.26
CA THR A 195 20.64 -5.32 24.40
C THR A 195 20.88 -4.63 23.07
N MET A 196 19.97 -3.75 22.69
CA MET A 196 20.03 -2.94 21.49
C MET A 196 19.72 -1.48 21.83
N ILE A 197 20.24 -0.57 21.03
CA ILE A 197 20.03 0.86 21.16
C ILE A 197 19.70 1.45 19.78
N LEU A 198 18.86 2.49 19.76
CA LEU A 198 18.59 3.27 18.54
C LEU A 198 19.76 4.21 18.26
N ILE A 199 20.12 4.39 16.98
CA ILE A 199 21.14 5.37 16.59
C ILE A 199 20.78 6.79 17.06
N ASP A 200 19.49 7.12 17.13
CA ASP A 200 18.98 8.37 17.70
C ASP A 200 19.56 8.61 19.11
N ASN A 201 19.58 7.57 19.95
CA ASN A 201 20.13 7.65 21.31
C ASN A 201 21.66 7.61 21.33
N ILE A 202 22.31 6.94 20.36
CA ILE A 202 23.78 7.00 20.23
C ILE A 202 24.22 8.44 19.96
N LEU A 203 23.53 9.16 19.06
CA LEU A 203 23.83 10.56 18.78
C LEU A 203 23.58 11.46 20.00
N ARG A 204 22.50 11.21 20.75
CA ARG A 204 22.23 11.91 22.01
C ARG A 204 23.34 11.70 23.04
N TYR A 205 23.86 10.47 23.16
CA TYR A 205 25.00 10.19 24.03
C TYR A 205 26.27 10.91 23.56
N CYS A 206 26.48 10.97 22.25
CA CYS A 206 27.70 11.50 21.64
C CYS A 206 27.62 13.00 21.30
N LEU A 207 26.60 13.75 21.76
CA LEU A 207 26.49 15.18 21.49
C LEU A 207 27.77 15.95 21.86
N ASN A 208 28.33 15.65 23.03
CA ASN A 208 29.59 16.24 23.45
C ASN A 208 30.73 15.96 22.45
N ASP A 209 30.85 14.73 21.97
CA ASP A 209 31.88 14.36 20.99
C ASP A 209 31.67 14.99 19.60
N ILE A 210 30.44 15.42 19.29
CA ILE A 210 30.09 16.13 18.05
C ILE A 210 30.48 17.61 18.14
N PHE A 211 30.14 18.29 19.24
CA PHE A 211 30.23 19.76 19.32
C PHE A 211 31.49 20.28 20.02
N LYS A 212 32.11 19.54 20.96
CA LYS A 212 33.27 20.01 21.74
C LYS A 212 34.50 20.44 20.94
N GLY A 213 34.58 20.05 19.68
CA GLY A 213 35.70 20.40 18.80
C GLY A 213 35.65 21.83 18.27
N PHE A 214 34.48 22.48 18.29
CA PHE A 214 34.24 23.75 17.60
C PHE A 214 33.32 24.72 18.35
N PHE A 215 32.67 24.29 19.43
CA PHE A 215 31.72 25.10 20.19
C PHE A 215 32.08 25.05 21.68
N ASP A 216 32.06 26.21 22.33
CA ASP A 216 32.04 26.34 23.78
C ASP A 216 30.58 26.33 24.25
N TYR A 217 30.28 25.58 25.30
CA TYR A 217 28.92 25.43 25.84
C TYR A 217 28.94 24.93 27.29
N ASP A 218 27.91 25.30 28.03
CA ASP A 218 27.61 24.82 29.38
C ASP A 218 26.72 23.57 29.33
N ALA A 219 25.79 23.51 28.37
CA ALA A 219 24.87 22.40 28.21
C ALA A 219 24.50 22.14 26.75
N LEU A 220 24.22 20.87 26.45
CA LEU A 220 23.69 20.41 25.16
C LEU A 220 22.39 19.63 25.41
N ASN A 221 21.28 20.13 24.88
CA ASN A 221 20.01 19.40 24.87
C ASN A 221 19.68 18.97 23.45
N ALA A 222 18.96 17.85 23.29
CA ALA A 222 18.52 17.40 21.97
C ALA A 222 17.07 16.95 22.01
N TYR A 223 16.33 17.31 20.96
CA TYR A 223 14.91 17.04 20.81
C TYR A 223 14.65 16.52 19.41
N SER A 224 13.96 15.40 19.29
CA SER A 224 13.67 14.83 17.97
C SER A 224 12.58 15.62 17.26
N MET A 225 12.74 15.84 15.96
CA MET A 225 11.72 16.35 15.07
C MET A 225 11.64 15.55 13.78
N LYS A 226 10.49 15.65 13.11
CA LYS A 226 10.25 15.11 11.78
C LYS A 226 9.34 16.06 11.03
N MET A 227 9.69 16.34 9.78
CA MET A 227 8.86 17.07 8.84
C MET A 227 8.31 16.09 7.79
N THR A 228 7.09 16.33 7.36
CA THR A 228 6.45 15.61 6.25
C THR A 228 5.93 16.64 5.24
N ARG A 229 6.36 16.51 3.99
CA ARG A 229 5.94 17.36 2.89
C ARG A 229 4.82 16.74 2.09
N ASP A 230 4.07 17.59 1.39
CA ASP A 230 3.10 17.17 0.40
C ASP A 230 3.76 16.31 -0.70
N ALA A 231 3.02 15.33 -1.22
CA ALA A 231 3.43 14.67 -2.46
C ALA A 231 3.23 15.63 -3.64
N GLU A 232 4.13 15.62 -4.62
CA GLU A 232 4.04 16.51 -5.79
C GLU A 232 2.65 16.50 -6.44
N TYR A 233 2.22 17.70 -6.86
CA TYR A 233 0.87 18.05 -7.27
C TYR A 233 0.47 17.34 -8.59
N ASP A 234 -0.15 16.16 -8.47
CA ASP A 234 -0.42 15.32 -9.65
C ASP A 234 -1.82 14.66 -9.64
N LEU A 235 -2.60 14.78 -8.54
CA LEU A 235 -3.95 14.18 -8.42
C LEU A 235 -5.08 15.10 -8.84
N VAL A 236 -4.95 16.39 -8.55
CA VAL A 236 -6.03 17.35 -8.77
C VAL A 236 -6.20 17.64 -10.26
N THR A 237 -5.12 17.50 -11.03
CA THR A 237 -5.11 17.53 -12.50
C THR A 237 -5.95 16.41 -13.13
N GLU A 238 -6.17 15.27 -12.47
CA GLU A 238 -7.03 14.19 -13.02
C GLU A 238 -8.53 14.51 -12.89
N MET A 239 -8.96 15.32 -11.91
CA MET A 239 -10.39 15.53 -11.60
C MET A 239 -10.91 16.96 -11.82
N GLU A 240 -10.05 17.97 -11.82
CA GLU A 240 -10.45 19.40 -11.81
C GLU A 240 -9.73 20.24 -12.88
N SER A 241 -9.55 19.69 -14.09
CA SER A 241 -8.86 20.39 -15.19
C SER A 241 -9.47 21.76 -15.52
N SER A 242 -10.81 21.87 -15.55
CA SER A 242 -11.51 23.13 -15.86
C SER A 242 -11.43 24.16 -14.74
N LEU A 243 -11.36 23.73 -13.48
CA LEU A 243 -11.25 24.62 -12.32
C LEU A 243 -9.85 25.25 -12.27
N LEU A 244 -8.83 24.46 -12.60
CA LEU A 244 -7.42 24.85 -12.53
C LEU A 244 -6.99 25.91 -13.55
N GLU A 245 -7.59 25.87 -14.74
CA GLU A 245 -7.34 26.89 -15.77
C GLU A 245 -7.82 28.28 -15.32
N LEU A 246 -8.88 28.33 -14.51
CA LEU A 246 -9.51 29.57 -14.02
C LEU A 246 -8.90 30.13 -12.72
N MET A 247 -7.96 29.41 -12.09
CA MET A 247 -7.37 29.80 -10.80
C MET A 247 -6.32 30.90 -10.89
N SER A 248 -6.27 31.76 -9.85
CA SER A 248 -5.27 32.81 -9.71
C SER A 248 -3.83 32.27 -9.56
N SER A 249 -2.84 33.03 -10.05
CA SER A 249 -1.41 32.67 -9.91
C SER A 249 -0.97 32.56 -8.45
N SER A 250 -1.57 33.36 -7.56
CA SER A 250 -1.30 33.35 -6.12
C SER A 250 -1.76 32.04 -5.45
N LEU A 251 -2.89 31.49 -5.88
CA LEU A 251 -3.37 30.19 -5.40
C LEU A 251 -2.52 29.05 -5.96
N LYS A 252 -2.15 29.12 -7.26
CA LYS A 252 -1.22 28.15 -7.88
C LYS A 252 0.09 28.06 -7.09
N GLN A 253 0.63 29.19 -6.63
CA GLN A 253 1.82 29.22 -5.78
C GLN A 253 1.61 28.59 -4.39
N ARG A 254 0.45 28.82 -3.75
CA ARG A 254 0.08 28.19 -2.46
C ARG A 254 -0.21 26.69 -2.57
N LEU A 255 -0.59 26.21 -3.76
CA LEU A 255 -0.82 24.79 -4.02
C LEU A 255 0.50 24.00 -4.27
N THR A 256 1.61 24.70 -4.51
CA THR A 256 2.94 24.10 -4.72
C THR A 256 3.70 23.85 -3.41
N ALA A 257 3.82 22.57 -3.04
CA ALA A 257 4.79 21.95 -2.13
C ALA A 257 5.11 22.72 -0.82
N GLU A 258 4.15 22.77 0.10
CA GLU A 258 4.36 23.21 1.49
C GLU A 258 4.57 22.02 2.45
N PRO A 259 5.24 22.20 3.61
CA PRO A 259 5.24 21.23 4.68
C PRO A 259 3.80 21.01 5.18
N VAL A 260 3.38 19.75 5.31
CA VAL A 260 1.98 19.41 5.70
C VAL A 260 1.90 19.00 7.17
N ARG A 261 3.00 18.46 7.71
CA ARG A 261 3.07 18.03 9.11
C ARG A 261 4.46 18.26 9.68
N PHE A 262 4.49 18.82 10.88
CA PHE A 262 5.67 18.95 11.72
C PHE A 262 5.41 18.26 13.06
N VAL A 263 6.18 17.22 13.34
CA VAL A 263 6.12 16.46 14.58
C VAL A 263 7.40 16.72 15.37
N TYR A 264 7.28 17.04 16.65
CA TYR A 264 8.41 17.35 17.51
C TYR A 264 8.26 16.67 18.87
N GLN A 265 9.36 16.55 19.61
CA GLN A 265 9.36 15.94 20.94
C GLN A 265 8.60 16.82 21.95
N ARG A 266 7.71 16.23 22.77
CA ARG A 266 6.85 16.96 23.73
C ARG A 266 7.58 17.93 24.67
N ASP A 267 8.82 17.64 25.04
CA ASP A 267 9.67 18.43 25.96
C ASP A 267 10.54 19.47 25.23
N MET A 268 10.40 19.63 23.91
CA MET A 268 11.08 20.67 23.15
C MET A 268 10.66 22.06 23.65
N PRO A 269 11.61 22.96 23.98
CA PRO A 269 11.29 24.31 24.44
C PRO A 269 10.46 25.09 23.40
N ASP A 270 9.45 25.83 23.86
CA ASP A 270 8.56 26.61 22.98
C ASP A 270 9.33 27.58 22.08
N ALA A 271 10.39 28.20 22.59
CA ALA A 271 11.26 29.07 21.80
C ALA A 271 11.89 28.34 20.59
N MET A 272 12.34 27.09 20.77
CA MET A 272 12.86 26.27 19.68
C MET A 272 11.75 25.89 18.70
N VAL A 273 10.56 25.54 19.20
CA VAL A 273 9.39 25.21 18.38
C VAL A 273 9.01 26.38 17.48
N THR A 274 8.91 27.59 18.04
CA THR A 274 8.59 28.81 17.28
C THR A 274 9.63 29.08 16.18
N ILE A 275 10.92 28.98 16.51
CA ILE A 275 12.00 29.16 15.52
C ILE A 275 11.87 28.13 14.38
N LEU A 276 11.64 26.85 14.71
CA LEU A 276 11.49 25.81 13.70
C LEU A 276 10.23 26.04 12.85
N GLN A 277 9.12 26.49 13.44
CA GLN A 277 7.90 26.82 12.70
C GLN A 277 8.10 27.95 11.70
N GLU A 278 8.75 29.04 12.12
CA GLU A 278 9.07 30.18 11.26
C GLU A 278 10.01 29.76 10.13
N LYS A 279 11.08 29.02 10.46
CA LYS A 279 12.08 28.55 9.49
C LYS A 279 11.55 27.52 8.50
N LEU A 280 10.52 26.78 8.86
CA LEU A 280 9.84 25.81 8.01
C LEU A 280 8.69 26.44 7.21
N GLY A 281 8.27 27.68 7.51
CA GLY A 281 7.12 28.32 6.85
C GLY A 281 5.79 27.64 7.16
N ILE A 282 5.63 27.13 8.38
CA ILE A 282 4.41 26.41 8.80
C ILE A 282 3.24 27.38 8.94
N SER A 283 2.16 27.12 8.20
CA SER A 283 0.92 27.91 8.23
C SER A 283 -0.05 27.41 9.31
N SER A 284 -1.13 28.17 9.57
CA SER A 284 -2.21 27.76 10.49
C SER A 284 -2.97 26.50 10.04
N TYR A 285 -2.87 26.13 8.76
CA TYR A 285 -3.50 24.94 8.18
C TYR A 285 -2.62 23.69 8.29
N ASP A 286 -1.35 23.85 8.70
CA ASP A 286 -0.40 22.75 8.81
C ASP A 286 -0.49 22.05 10.16
N SER A 287 -0.24 20.74 10.14
CA SER A 287 -0.40 19.93 11.34
C SER A 287 0.88 19.97 12.18
N VAL A 288 0.86 20.78 13.23
CA VAL A 288 1.93 20.83 14.25
C VAL A 288 1.53 19.94 15.42
N ILE A 289 2.28 18.86 15.66
CA ILE A 289 1.91 17.84 16.64
C ILE A 289 3.08 17.57 17.61
N PRO A 290 2.89 17.81 18.92
CA PRO A 290 3.83 17.31 19.93
C PRO A 290 3.68 15.79 20.07
N GLY A 291 4.77 15.06 19.86
CA GLY A 291 4.84 13.60 19.86
C GLY A 291 5.90 13.04 20.80
N GLY A 292 6.05 11.72 20.76
CA GLY A 292 7.04 11.00 21.58
C GLY A 292 8.50 11.33 21.25
N ARG A 293 9.41 10.67 21.97
CA ARG A 293 10.87 10.81 21.83
C ARG A 293 11.45 10.29 20.50
N TYR A 294 10.73 9.36 19.87
CA TYR A 294 11.20 8.71 18.65
C TYR A 294 10.19 8.99 17.55
N HIS A 295 10.67 9.60 16.47
CA HIS A 295 9.88 9.80 15.26
C HIS A 295 10.31 8.81 14.19
N ASN A 296 9.51 8.68 13.12
CA ASN A 296 9.79 7.77 12.01
C ASN A 296 9.76 6.27 12.41
N PHE A 297 8.71 5.83 13.09
CA PHE A 297 8.55 4.42 13.46
C PHE A 297 8.48 3.46 12.26
N LYS A 298 8.36 3.93 11.02
CA LYS A 298 8.44 3.10 9.81
C LYS A 298 9.66 2.16 9.78
N ASP A 299 10.78 2.55 10.39
CA ASP A 299 12.00 1.73 10.40
C ASP A 299 11.79 0.44 11.21
N PHE A 300 10.80 0.40 12.12
CA PHE A 300 10.40 -0.80 12.86
C PHE A 300 9.76 -1.86 11.97
N ILE A 301 9.34 -1.55 10.73
CA ILE A 301 8.95 -2.58 9.74
C ILE A 301 10.09 -3.59 9.56
N SER A 302 11.33 -3.12 9.65
CA SER A 302 12.54 -3.93 9.54
C SER A 302 13.12 -4.36 10.89
N PHE A 303 12.35 -4.25 11.99
CA PHE A 303 12.85 -4.55 13.34
C PHE A 303 13.49 -5.95 13.39
N PRO A 304 14.73 -6.06 13.88
CA PRO A 304 15.48 -7.30 13.83
C PRO A 304 14.96 -8.31 14.85
N ASN A 305 14.87 -9.58 14.45
CA ASN A 305 14.65 -10.65 15.42
C ASN A 305 16.00 -11.09 16.00
N VAL A 306 16.32 -10.59 17.18
CA VAL A 306 17.48 -11.06 17.94
C VAL A 306 17.14 -12.26 18.83
N GLY A 307 15.86 -12.60 19.01
CA GLY A 307 15.39 -13.62 19.96
C GLY A 307 15.34 -15.04 19.40
N ARG A 308 14.27 -15.77 19.73
CA ARG A 308 13.99 -17.14 19.26
C ARG A 308 13.06 -17.10 18.03
N ALA A 309 12.96 -18.23 17.31
CA ALA A 309 12.13 -18.32 16.11
C ALA A 309 10.63 -18.13 16.37
N ASN A 310 10.14 -18.44 17.58
CA ASN A 310 8.74 -18.26 17.97
C ASN A 310 8.30 -16.79 18.07
N LEU A 311 9.23 -15.84 18.07
CA LEU A 311 8.92 -14.41 18.13
C LEU A 311 8.57 -13.83 16.76
N VAL A 312 8.70 -14.60 15.69
CA VAL A 312 8.40 -14.23 14.29
C VAL A 312 7.42 -15.24 13.72
N ASN A 313 6.64 -14.86 12.71
CA ASN A 313 5.77 -15.80 12.02
C ASN A 313 6.56 -16.94 11.38
N LYS A 314 6.05 -18.17 11.48
CA LYS A 314 6.60 -19.29 10.72
C LYS A 314 6.52 -18.98 9.23
N ALA A 315 7.61 -19.18 8.50
CA ALA A 315 7.61 -19.02 7.05
C ALA A 315 6.63 -20.03 6.43
N LEU A 316 5.75 -19.55 5.54
CA LEU A 316 4.92 -20.39 4.69
C LEU A 316 5.64 -20.52 3.35
N PRO A 317 6.20 -21.70 3.00
CA PRO A 317 6.86 -21.89 1.72
C PRO A 317 5.88 -21.65 0.58
N ARG A 318 6.29 -20.88 -0.42
CA ARG A 318 5.46 -20.64 -1.61
C ARG A 318 5.38 -21.91 -2.44
N LEU A 319 4.17 -22.26 -2.84
CA LEU A 319 3.85 -23.46 -3.56
C LEU A 319 4.13 -23.26 -5.05
N ARG A 320 4.69 -24.29 -5.69
CA ARG A 320 4.73 -24.39 -7.14
C ARG A 320 3.40 -24.96 -7.58
N HIS A 321 2.75 -24.30 -8.54
CA HIS A 321 1.60 -24.88 -9.22
C HIS A 321 2.04 -26.11 -10.03
N ALA A 322 1.65 -27.30 -9.59
CA ALA A 322 2.13 -28.62 -10.05
C ALA A 322 1.82 -28.86 -11.53
N TRP A 323 0.77 -28.21 -12.05
CA TRP A 323 0.36 -28.33 -13.45
C TRP A 323 1.49 -28.04 -14.44
N PHE A 324 2.34 -27.04 -14.17
CA PHE A 324 3.43 -26.68 -15.07
C PHE A 324 4.49 -27.79 -15.21
N ASN A 325 4.55 -28.74 -14.28
CA ASN A 325 5.55 -29.83 -14.31
C ASN A 325 5.18 -30.94 -15.31
N ASN A 326 3.91 -30.99 -15.75
CA ASN A 326 3.41 -32.06 -16.63
C ASN A 326 3.67 -31.82 -18.11
N PHE A 327 4.23 -30.65 -18.47
CA PHE A 327 4.36 -30.22 -19.85
C PHE A 327 5.80 -29.83 -20.17
N ARG A 328 6.13 -29.83 -21.47
CA ARG A 328 7.46 -29.49 -21.97
C ARG A 328 7.86 -28.05 -21.67
N ASN A 329 6.90 -27.13 -21.72
CA ASN A 329 7.10 -25.69 -21.50
C ASN A 329 5.82 -25.05 -20.96
N GLY A 330 5.90 -23.78 -20.55
CA GLY A 330 4.77 -23.07 -19.97
C GLY A 330 3.60 -22.89 -20.93
N PHE A 331 3.87 -22.68 -22.22
CA PHE A 331 2.82 -22.46 -23.23
C PHE A 331 1.94 -23.69 -23.42
N ASP A 332 2.52 -24.89 -23.42
CA ASP A 332 1.75 -26.13 -23.55
C ASP A 332 0.83 -26.34 -22.33
N ALA A 333 1.30 -26.02 -21.12
CA ALA A 333 0.49 -26.09 -19.91
C ALA A 333 -0.70 -25.12 -19.92
N ILE A 334 -0.52 -23.92 -20.48
CA ILE A 334 -1.57 -22.88 -20.58
C ILE A 334 -2.54 -23.17 -21.75
N ARG A 335 -2.05 -23.78 -22.82
CA ARG A 335 -2.91 -24.18 -23.95
C ARG A 335 -3.87 -25.30 -23.56
N ASP A 336 -3.40 -26.22 -22.72
CA ASP A 336 -4.23 -27.33 -22.24
C ASP A 336 -5.39 -26.83 -21.35
N ARG A 337 -5.11 -25.87 -20.46
CA ARG A 337 -6.13 -25.19 -19.66
C ARG A 337 -5.67 -23.86 -19.11
N ASP A 338 -6.63 -23.02 -18.76
CA ASP A 338 -6.37 -21.79 -18.02
C ASP A 338 -5.72 -22.07 -16.66
N VAL A 339 -4.81 -21.18 -16.28
CA VAL A 339 -4.06 -21.30 -15.03
C VAL A 339 -4.34 -20.11 -14.14
N LEU A 340 -4.82 -20.38 -12.92
CA LEU A 340 -4.99 -19.39 -11.88
C LEU A 340 -3.95 -19.57 -10.77
N LEU A 341 -3.08 -18.58 -10.62
CA LEU A 341 -2.14 -18.47 -9.50
C LEU A 341 -2.68 -17.49 -8.47
N TYR A 342 -2.48 -17.79 -7.19
CA TYR A 342 -2.83 -16.91 -6.08
C TYR A 342 -1.61 -16.67 -5.18
N TYR A 343 -1.07 -15.46 -5.21
CA TYR A 343 0.07 -15.04 -4.39
C TYR A 343 -0.42 -14.62 -2.99
N PRO A 344 0.46 -14.64 -1.97
CA PRO A 344 1.81 -15.19 -1.95
C PRO A 344 1.83 -16.72 -1.73
N TYR A 345 0.66 -17.38 -1.78
CA TYR A 345 0.54 -18.85 -1.60
C TYR A 345 1.30 -19.59 -2.70
N HIS A 346 1.13 -19.15 -3.95
CA HIS A 346 1.94 -19.58 -5.08
C HIS A 346 3.22 -18.77 -5.23
N THR A 347 4.19 -19.32 -5.97
CA THR A 347 5.37 -18.58 -6.37
C THR A 347 5.12 -17.71 -7.60
N PHE A 348 5.62 -16.48 -7.56
CA PHE A 348 5.66 -15.57 -8.71
C PHE A 348 6.64 -16.04 -9.81
N GLU A 349 7.47 -17.04 -9.50
CA GLU A 349 8.49 -17.57 -10.41
C GLU A 349 7.89 -18.16 -11.69
N HIS A 350 6.64 -18.60 -11.69
CA HIS A 350 5.97 -19.14 -12.89
C HIS A 350 5.76 -18.07 -13.97
N VAL A 351 5.38 -16.85 -13.58
CA VAL A 351 5.25 -15.72 -14.52
C VAL A 351 6.62 -15.29 -15.05
N LEU A 352 7.62 -15.25 -14.17
CA LEU A 352 8.98 -14.90 -14.55
C LEU A 352 9.58 -15.91 -15.53
N GLU A 353 9.38 -17.19 -15.27
CA GLU A 353 9.84 -18.27 -16.13
C GLU A 353 9.12 -18.25 -17.49
N LEU A 354 7.82 -17.97 -17.52
CA LEU A 354 7.08 -17.82 -18.79
C LEU A 354 7.61 -16.66 -19.64
N LEU A 355 7.85 -15.49 -19.04
CA LEU A 355 8.43 -14.34 -19.75
C LEU A 355 9.87 -14.60 -20.19
N ARG A 356 10.64 -15.32 -19.36
CA ARG A 356 11.99 -15.77 -19.73
C ARG A 356 11.94 -16.72 -20.91
N GLN A 357 11.07 -17.74 -20.91
CA GLN A 357 10.86 -18.64 -22.05
C GLN A 357 10.44 -17.87 -23.30
N ALA A 358 9.50 -16.94 -23.16
CA ALA A 358 9.04 -16.10 -24.26
C ALA A 358 10.17 -15.26 -24.88
N SER A 359 11.19 -14.90 -24.11
CA SER A 359 12.31 -14.09 -24.60
C SER A 359 13.24 -14.82 -25.57
N PHE A 360 13.30 -16.16 -25.55
CA PHE A 360 14.22 -16.93 -26.42
C PHE A 360 13.54 -18.05 -27.22
N ASP A 361 12.27 -18.40 -26.97
CA ASP A 361 11.55 -19.38 -27.77
C ASP A 361 11.50 -18.91 -29.25
N PRO A 362 12.06 -19.68 -30.21
CA PRO A 362 12.09 -19.29 -31.63
C PRO A 362 10.72 -19.01 -32.23
N ASN A 363 9.66 -19.63 -31.71
CA ASN A 363 8.30 -19.49 -32.21
C ASN A 363 7.59 -18.24 -31.69
N VAL A 364 8.11 -17.58 -30.65
CA VAL A 364 7.51 -16.34 -30.14
C VAL A 364 7.86 -15.17 -31.05
N LEU A 365 6.81 -14.51 -31.56
CA LEU A 365 6.89 -13.42 -32.51
C LEU A 365 6.91 -12.04 -31.82
N ALA A 366 6.06 -11.88 -30.79
CA ALA A 366 5.87 -10.59 -30.13
C ALA A 366 5.51 -10.73 -28.66
N ILE A 367 5.90 -9.74 -27.86
CA ILE A 367 5.55 -9.62 -26.44
C ILE A 367 5.08 -8.18 -26.19
N LYS A 368 3.87 -8.01 -25.67
CA LYS A 368 3.38 -6.74 -25.13
C LYS A 368 3.24 -6.87 -23.61
N ILE A 369 3.72 -5.91 -22.84
CA ILE A 369 3.59 -5.91 -21.37
C ILE A 369 3.41 -4.49 -20.86
N ASN A 370 2.63 -4.33 -19.79
CA ASN A 370 2.58 -3.07 -19.06
C ASN A 370 3.32 -3.14 -17.73
N ILE A 371 4.00 -2.05 -17.38
CA ILE A 371 4.86 -1.96 -16.22
C ILE A 371 4.49 -0.68 -15.47
N TYR A 372 3.72 -0.87 -14.39
CA TYR A 372 3.31 0.21 -13.50
C TYR A 372 4.41 0.62 -12.51
N ARG A 373 5.10 -0.37 -11.93
CA ARG A 373 6.21 -0.18 -10.98
C ARG A 373 7.23 -1.30 -11.15
N VAL A 374 8.49 -0.95 -11.32
CA VAL A 374 9.57 -1.94 -11.46
C VAL A 374 10.46 -1.98 -10.24
N ALA A 375 10.87 -3.19 -9.83
CA ALA A 375 11.96 -3.32 -8.87
C ALA A 375 13.27 -2.78 -9.48
N LYS A 376 14.17 -2.23 -8.64
CA LYS A 376 15.49 -1.71 -9.06
C LYS A 376 16.30 -2.69 -9.92
N ASP A 377 16.10 -4.01 -9.74
CA ASP A 377 16.73 -5.09 -10.52
C ASP A 377 15.65 -6.05 -11.05
N SER A 378 14.83 -5.57 -11.98
CA SER A 378 13.71 -6.37 -12.50
C SER A 378 14.14 -7.44 -13.50
N ARG A 379 13.88 -8.71 -13.18
CA ARG A 379 14.08 -9.84 -14.11
C ARG A 379 13.18 -9.77 -15.33
N ILE A 380 12.04 -9.08 -15.22
CA ILE A 380 11.10 -8.87 -16.33
C ILE A 380 11.71 -7.94 -17.37
N ILE A 381 12.28 -6.80 -16.94
CA ILE A 381 12.94 -5.87 -17.88
C ILE A 381 14.09 -6.57 -18.61
N THR A 382 14.90 -7.33 -17.87
CA THR A 382 15.99 -8.12 -18.45
C THR A 382 15.47 -9.10 -19.51
N SER A 383 14.35 -9.77 -19.25
CA SER A 383 13.71 -10.68 -20.21
C SER A 383 13.19 -9.95 -21.45
N MET A 384 12.66 -8.74 -21.31
CA MET A 384 12.20 -7.92 -22.45
C MET A 384 13.36 -7.44 -23.31
N ILE A 385 14.49 -7.07 -22.72
CA ILE A 385 15.74 -6.72 -23.42
C ILE A 385 16.24 -7.93 -24.22
N HIS A 386 16.32 -9.11 -23.59
CA HIS A 386 16.73 -10.34 -24.28
C HIS A 386 15.78 -10.70 -25.43
N ALA A 387 14.47 -10.51 -25.25
CA ALA A 387 13.48 -10.74 -26.29
C ALA A 387 13.72 -9.84 -27.51
N ALA A 388 14.02 -8.56 -27.30
CA ALA A 388 14.32 -7.62 -28.38
C ALA A 388 15.63 -8.00 -29.11
N HIS A 389 16.68 -8.36 -28.37
CA HIS A 389 17.93 -8.85 -28.97
C HIS A 389 17.76 -10.14 -29.79
N ASN A 390 16.83 -11.00 -29.39
CA ASN A 390 16.45 -12.20 -30.14
C ASN A 390 15.46 -11.92 -31.29
N GLY A 391 15.29 -10.67 -31.70
CA GLY A 391 14.51 -10.26 -32.87
C GLY A 391 12.99 -10.27 -32.69
N LYS A 392 12.50 -10.37 -31.44
CA LYS A 392 11.05 -10.36 -31.15
C LYS A 392 10.52 -8.94 -31.16
N LYS A 393 9.28 -8.74 -31.59
CA LYS A 393 8.62 -7.44 -31.47
C LYS A 393 8.18 -7.23 -30.02
N VAL A 394 8.96 -6.46 -29.26
CA VAL A 394 8.68 -6.17 -27.85
C VAL A 394 8.07 -4.78 -27.71
N THR A 395 6.93 -4.69 -27.04
CA THR A 395 6.27 -3.44 -26.68
C THR A 395 6.09 -3.37 -25.17
N VAL A 396 6.61 -2.31 -24.55
CA VAL A 396 6.52 -2.10 -23.11
C VAL A 396 5.82 -0.79 -22.84
N VAL A 397 4.68 -0.86 -22.17
CA VAL A 397 3.96 0.30 -21.68
C VAL A 397 4.51 0.65 -20.30
N VAL A 398 5.08 1.85 -20.13
CA VAL A 398 5.68 2.32 -18.88
C VAL A 398 4.86 3.47 -18.32
N GLU A 399 4.43 3.35 -17.06
CA GLU A 399 3.78 4.44 -16.33
C GLU A 399 4.85 5.35 -15.71
N LEU A 400 5.13 6.52 -16.32
CA LEU A 400 6.10 7.48 -15.78
C LEU A 400 5.57 8.17 -14.51
N GLN A 401 4.26 8.31 -14.35
CA GLN A 401 3.63 9.03 -13.24
C GLN A 401 3.32 8.12 -12.04
N ALA A 402 4.01 6.98 -11.95
CA ALA A 402 3.89 6.07 -10.82
C ALA A 402 4.64 6.66 -9.62
N ARG A 403 3.88 7.05 -8.60
CA ARG A 403 4.42 7.73 -7.41
C ARG A 403 5.57 6.97 -6.76
N PHE A 404 6.63 7.73 -6.45
CA PHE A 404 7.84 7.32 -5.73
C PHE A 404 8.82 6.45 -6.54
N ASP A 405 8.52 6.17 -7.82
CA ASP A 405 9.32 5.32 -8.71
C ASP A 405 9.65 6.02 -10.04
N GLU A 406 9.42 7.34 -10.16
CA GLU A 406 9.51 8.12 -11.39
C GLU A 406 10.92 8.07 -12.00
N GLU A 407 11.95 8.38 -11.20
CA GLU A 407 13.35 8.35 -11.62
C GLU A 407 13.77 6.95 -12.13
N ALA A 408 13.30 5.89 -11.45
CA ALA A 408 13.61 4.52 -11.84
C ALA A 408 12.94 4.15 -13.16
N ASN A 409 11.68 4.54 -13.36
CA ASN A 409 10.94 4.30 -14.60
C ASN A 409 11.57 5.02 -15.80
N ILE A 410 12.05 6.25 -15.62
CA ILE A 410 12.77 7.01 -16.66
C ILE A 410 14.06 6.29 -17.08
N GLN A 411 14.87 5.84 -16.11
CA GLN A 411 16.10 5.09 -16.40
C GLN A 411 15.81 3.79 -17.15
N TRP A 412 14.75 3.08 -16.76
CA TRP A 412 14.35 1.84 -17.43
C TRP A 412 13.85 2.07 -18.86
N ALA A 413 13.08 3.13 -19.10
CA ALA A 413 12.61 3.48 -20.43
C ALA A 413 13.79 3.71 -21.39
N LYS A 414 14.84 4.41 -20.94
CA LYS A 414 16.08 4.60 -21.70
C LYS A 414 16.74 3.26 -22.07
N ARG A 415 16.98 2.40 -21.09
CA ARG A 415 17.60 1.08 -21.30
C ARG A 415 16.80 0.18 -22.24
N LEU A 416 15.48 0.19 -22.13
CA LEU A 416 14.59 -0.58 -23.00
C LEU A 416 14.68 -0.09 -24.45
N THR A 417 14.66 1.23 -24.65
CA THR A 417 14.71 1.85 -25.98
C THR A 417 16.04 1.57 -26.67
N GLU A 418 17.16 1.67 -25.93
CA GLU A 418 18.50 1.33 -26.42
C GLU A 418 18.62 -0.14 -26.87
N ALA A 419 17.86 -1.05 -26.25
CA ALA A 419 17.81 -2.46 -26.62
C ALA A 419 16.90 -2.79 -27.82
N GLY A 420 16.21 -1.80 -28.40
CA GLY A 420 15.28 -1.99 -29.52
C GLY A 420 13.84 -2.31 -29.10
N VAL A 421 13.48 -2.13 -27.83
CA VAL A 421 12.10 -2.28 -27.34
C VAL A 421 11.27 -1.04 -27.71
N HIS A 422 10.05 -1.24 -28.19
CA HIS A 422 9.11 -0.15 -28.40
C HIS A 422 8.47 0.27 -27.07
N VAL A 423 8.94 1.37 -26.50
CA VAL A 423 8.43 1.93 -25.24
C VAL A 423 7.28 2.89 -25.51
N ILE A 424 6.17 2.70 -24.79
CA ILE A 424 4.99 3.58 -24.83
C ILE A 424 4.80 4.18 -23.45
N PHE A 425 4.56 5.47 -23.39
CA PHE A 425 4.26 6.18 -22.15
C PHE A 425 2.75 6.39 -21.99
N SER A 426 2.29 6.44 -20.74
CA SER A 426 0.93 6.86 -20.41
C SER A 426 0.65 8.29 -20.89
N VAL A 427 -0.58 8.54 -21.33
CA VAL A 427 -1.04 9.89 -21.67
C VAL A 427 -1.25 10.68 -20.37
N PRO A 428 -0.86 11.96 -20.29
CA PRO A 428 -1.13 12.79 -19.11
C PRO A 428 -2.61 12.74 -18.71
N GLY A 429 -2.87 12.48 -17.42
CA GLY A 429 -4.23 12.39 -16.88
C GLY A 429 -4.90 11.01 -17.03
N LEU A 430 -4.27 10.03 -17.69
CA LEU A 430 -4.81 8.68 -17.84
C LEU A 430 -3.76 7.62 -17.43
N LYS A 431 -3.75 7.29 -16.13
CA LYS A 431 -2.78 6.34 -15.56
C LYS A 431 -3.13 4.89 -15.88
N ILE A 432 -2.12 4.07 -16.15
CA ILE A 432 -2.28 2.67 -16.55
C ILE A 432 -2.03 1.76 -15.35
N HIS A 433 -3.11 1.27 -14.76
CA HIS A 433 -3.08 0.42 -13.56
C HIS A 433 -3.58 -1.01 -13.82
N ALA A 434 -3.92 -1.37 -15.05
CA ALA A 434 -4.05 -2.78 -15.45
C ALA A 434 -2.70 -3.52 -15.28
N LYS A 435 -2.71 -4.84 -15.13
CA LYS A 435 -1.50 -5.68 -15.11
C LYS A 435 -1.63 -6.82 -16.10
N LEU A 436 -1.08 -6.58 -17.28
CA LEU A 436 -1.27 -7.39 -18.46
C LEU A 436 0.06 -7.68 -19.12
N PHE A 437 0.20 -8.90 -19.63
CA PHE A 437 1.07 -9.15 -20.77
C PHE A 437 0.36 -10.01 -21.80
N LEU A 438 0.81 -9.91 -23.04
CA LEU A 438 0.33 -10.67 -24.18
C LEU A 438 1.53 -11.17 -24.98
N ILE A 439 1.62 -12.49 -25.13
CA ILE A 439 2.64 -13.16 -25.93
C ILE A 439 1.97 -13.71 -27.19
N SER A 440 2.50 -13.39 -28.37
CA SER A 440 2.06 -13.97 -29.64
C SER A 440 3.10 -14.97 -30.13
N ARG A 441 2.70 -16.23 -30.31
CA ARG A 441 3.56 -17.36 -30.67
C ARG A 441 3.01 -18.06 -31.91
N ARG A 442 3.89 -18.46 -32.83
CA ARG A 442 3.55 -19.25 -34.02
C ARG A 442 3.48 -20.73 -33.64
N GLU A 443 2.36 -21.37 -33.90
CA GLU A 443 2.16 -22.79 -33.58
C GLU A 443 1.55 -23.48 -34.78
N GLY A 444 2.36 -24.27 -35.50
CA GLY A 444 2.01 -24.72 -36.83
C GLY A 444 1.83 -23.52 -37.77
N ASN A 445 0.63 -23.39 -38.35
CA ASN A 445 0.29 -22.29 -39.25
C ASN A 445 -0.38 -21.10 -38.55
N ASP A 446 -0.78 -21.27 -37.29
CA ASP A 446 -1.59 -20.28 -36.57
C ASP A 446 -0.74 -19.39 -35.65
N ILE A 447 -1.28 -18.22 -35.33
CA ILE A 447 -0.71 -17.32 -34.32
C ILE A 447 -1.57 -17.43 -33.06
N VAL A 448 -1.10 -18.23 -32.11
CA VAL A 448 -1.73 -18.39 -30.80
C VAL A 448 -1.27 -17.28 -29.87
N ARG A 449 -2.18 -16.77 -29.04
CA ARG A 449 -1.91 -15.72 -28.07
C ARG A 449 -2.05 -16.26 -26.66
N TYR A 450 -1.14 -15.85 -25.80
CA TYR A 450 -1.15 -16.15 -24.38
C TYR A 450 -1.23 -14.84 -23.61
N ALA A 451 -2.29 -14.67 -22.83
CA ALA A 451 -2.52 -13.48 -22.04
C ALA A 451 -2.33 -13.76 -20.56
N HIS A 452 -1.80 -12.78 -19.85
CA HIS A 452 -1.85 -12.72 -18.39
C HIS A 452 -2.66 -11.51 -17.97
N ILE A 453 -3.48 -11.72 -16.95
CA ILE A 453 -4.29 -10.69 -16.30
C ILE A 453 -4.11 -10.83 -14.79
N GLY A 454 -3.50 -9.81 -14.19
CA GLY A 454 -3.20 -9.78 -12.76
C GLY A 454 -4.03 -8.74 -12.00
N THR A 455 -4.35 -9.04 -10.74
CA THR A 455 -4.96 -8.06 -9.82
C THR A 455 -3.91 -7.12 -9.20
N GLY A 456 -2.63 -7.50 -9.27
CA GLY A 456 -1.51 -6.78 -8.68
C GLY A 456 -0.28 -6.67 -9.57
N ASN A 457 0.64 -5.79 -9.18
CA ASN A 457 1.81 -5.37 -9.96
C ASN A 457 2.80 -6.52 -10.21
N PHE A 458 3.54 -6.43 -11.31
CA PHE A 458 4.68 -7.30 -11.61
C PHE A 458 5.91 -6.98 -10.74
N ASN A 459 5.80 -7.16 -9.42
CA ASN A 459 6.86 -6.85 -8.47
C ASN A 459 7.15 -8.05 -7.54
N GLU A 460 8.40 -8.54 -7.64
CA GLU A 460 8.87 -9.75 -6.96
C GLU A 460 8.89 -9.63 -5.43
N LYS A 461 8.95 -8.40 -4.90
CA LYS A 461 8.90 -8.10 -3.46
C LYS A 461 7.46 -8.03 -2.96
N THR A 462 6.57 -7.36 -3.68
CA THR A 462 5.15 -7.25 -3.29
C THR A 462 4.44 -8.59 -3.40
N ALA A 463 4.76 -9.43 -4.39
CA ALA A 463 4.22 -10.79 -4.52
C ALA A 463 4.53 -11.72 -3.33
N ARG A 464 5.35 -11.27 -2.37
CA ARG A 464 5.66 -11.97 -1.12
C ARG A 464 4.78 -11.53 0.06
N LEU A 465 4.18 -10.35 -0.07
CA LEU A 465 3.48 -9.64 0.99
C LEU A 465 2.00 -9.45 0.65
N TYR A 466 1.67 -9.33 -0.63
CA TYR A 466 0.34 -8.98 -1.12
C TYR A 466 -0.36 -10.23 -1.62
N THR A 467 -1.65 -10.34 -1.35
CA THR A 467 -2.48 -11.36 -1.98
C THR A 467 -2.92 -10.89 -3.36
N ASP A 468 -2.63 -11.65 -4.40
CA ASP A 468 -2.92 -11.24 -5.78
C ASP A 468 -3.16 -12.45 -6.68
N TYR A 469 -4.16 -12.36 -7.54
CA TYR A 469 -4.40 -13.35 -8.57
C TYR A 469 -3.57 -13.07 -9.84
N SER A 470 -3.24 -14.14 -10.54
CA SER A 470 -2.76 -14.10 -11.92
C SER A 470 -3.47 -15.17 -12.72
N LEU A 471 -4.34 -14.73 -13.61
CA LEU A 471 -4.94 -15.57 -14.64
C LEU A 471 -3.99 -15.60 -15.83
N ILE A 472 -3.65 -16.79 -16.31
CA ILE A 472 -2.88 -17.01 -17.53
C ILE A 472 -3.70 -17.91 -18.44
N THR A 473 -4.00 -17.44 -19.64
CA THR A 473 -4.97 -18.06 -20.55
C THR A 473 -4.51 -18.02 -22.00
N ALA A 474 -4.91 -19.03 -22.78
CA ALA A 474 -4.81 -19.07 -24.24
C ALA A 474 -6.18 -18.90 -24.93
N ASP A 475 -7.25 -18.64 -24.16
CA ASP A 475 -8.61 -18.50 -24.68
C ASP A 475 -8.70 -17.32 -25.64
N GLU A 476 -9.15 -17.57 -26.88
CA GLU A 476 -9.23 -16.56 -27.92
C GLU A 476 -10.19 -15.41 -27.56
N ARG A 477 -11.24 -15.67 -26.78
CA ARG A 477 -12.20 -14.66 -26.33
C ARG A 477 -11.48 -13.60 -25.50
N ILE A 478 -10.71 -14.04 -24.51
CA ILE A 478 -9.98 -13.15 -23.60
C ILE A 478 -8.73 -12.57 -24.26
N THR A 479 -7.94 -13.38 -24.97
CA THR A 479 -6.67 -12.93 -25.55
C THR A 479 -6.85 -11.89 -26.66
N ASN A 480 -7.95 -11.96 -27.41
CA ASN A 480 -8.32 -10.93 -28.38
C ASN A 480 -8.72 -9.62 -27.71
N GLU A 481 -9.43 -9.67 -26.57
CA GLU A 481 -9.77 -8.48 -25.79
C GLU A 481 -8.51 -7.83 -25.18
N VAL A 482 -7.59 -8.62 -24.62
CA VAL A 482 -6.32 -8.11 -24.09
C VAL A 482 -5.49 -7.43 -25.18
N ARG A 483 -5.48 -7.99 -26.40
CA ARG A 483 -4.90 -7.32 -27.57
C ARG A 483 -5.56 -5.97 -27.86
N ARG A 484 -6.90 -5.90 -27.79
CA ARG A 484 -7.64 -4.64 -27.94
C ARG A 484 -7.26 -3.63 -26.86
N VAL A 485 -7.04 -4.05 -25.61
CA VAL A 485 -6.56 -3.15 -24.53
C VAL A 485 -5.20 -2.54 -24.87
N PHE A 486 -4.22 -3.32 -25.34
CA PHE A 486 -2.94 -2.75 -25.76
C PHE A 486 -3.08 -1.79 -26.95
N ASN A 487 -3.96 -2.10 -27.90
CA ASN A 487 -4.22 -1.20 -29.02
C ASN A 487 -4.93 0.10 -28.57
N PHE A 488 -5.81 0.01 -27.57
CA PHE A 488 -6.46 1.17 -26.94
C PHE A 488 -5.44 2.05 -26.22
N ILE A 489 -4.49 1.45 -25.50
CA ILE A 489 -3.37 2.19 -24.88
C ILE A 489 -2.52 2.90 -25.95
N GLU A 490 -2.22 2.21 -27.05
CA GLU A 490 -1.45 2.77 -28.17
C GLU A 490 -2.20 3.89 -28.90
N ASN A 491 -3.52 3.77 -29.05
CA ASN A 491 -4.36 4.67 -29.84
C ASN A 491 -5.73 4.89 -29.16
N PRO A 492 -5.80 5.71 -28.10
CA PRO A 492 -7.02 5.84 -27.29
C PRO A 492 -8.18 6.53 -28.02
N TYR A 493 -7.91 7.25 -29.11
CA TYR A 493 -8.94 7.95 -29.89
C TYR A 493 -9.79 7.05 -30.77
N ARG A 494 -9.42 5.77 -30.95
CA ARG A 494 -10.22 4.84 -31.75
C ARG A 494 -11.34 4.25 -30.88
N PRO A 495 -12.57 4.13 -31.41
CA PRO A 495 -13.63 3.45 -30.67
C PRO A 495 -13.25 1.98 -30.47
N VAL A 496 -13.37 1.50 -29.22
CA VAL A 496 -13.12 0.11 -28.84
C VAL A 496 -14.28 -0.38 -27.99
N SER A 497 -14.68 -1.63 -28.20
CA SER A 497 -15.65 -2.35 -27.40
C SER A 497 -15.05 -3.62 -26.81
N PHE A 498 -15.58 -4.01 -25.66
CA PHE A 498 -15.19 -5.19 -24.90
C PHE A 498 -16.44 -5.93 -24.44
N GLU A 499 -16.42 -7.25 -24.58
CA GLU A 499 -17.51 -8.15 -24.22
C GLU A 499 -17.26 -8.86 -22.89
N TYR A 500 -16.02 -9.31 -22.66
CA TYR A 500 -15.63 -10.12 -21.50
C TYR A 500 -14.78 -9.34 -20.48
N LEU A 501 -14.07 -8.31 -20.94
CA LEU A 501 -13.29 -7.43 -20.09
C LEU A 501 -14.09 -6.18 -19.70
N LEU A 502 -14.02 -5.86 -18.41
CA LEU A 502 -14.34 -4.52 -17.92
C LEU A 502 -13.07 -3.68 -18.01
N VAL A 503 -13.08 -2.66 -18.86
CA VAL A 503 -11.94 -1.79 -19.13
C VAL A 503 -12.32 -0.38 -18.74
N SER A 504 -11.67 0.14 -17.71
CA SER A 504 -11.82 1.55 -17.34
C SER A 504 -10.98 2.43 -18.28
N PRO A 505 -11.41 3.66 -18.60
CA PRO A 505 -12.71 4.25 -18.30
C PRO A 505 -13.77 4.00 -19.40
N GLN A 506 -13.58 2.96 -20.21
CA GLN A 506 -14.35 2.75 -21.44
C GLN A 506 -15.75 2.19 -21.19
N ASN A 507 -15.88 1.12 -20.38
CA ASN A 507 -17.16 0.44 -20.15
C ASN A 507 -17.45 0.08 -18.68
N SER A 508 -16.48 0.31 -17.77
CA SER A 508 -16.56 -0.19 -16.40
C SER A 508 -17.80 0.29 -15.65
N ARG A 509 -18.14 1.58 -15.70
CA ARG A 509 -19.29 2.12 -14.97
C ARG A 509 -20.61 1.52 -15.44
N ASP A 510 -20.86 1.60 -16.75
CA ASP A 510 -22.12 1.13 -17.35
C ASP A 510 -22.30 -0.37 -17.13
N ARG A 511 -21.25 -1.18 -17.38
CA ARG A 511 -21.31 -2.63 -17.17
C ARG A 511 -21.49 -3.02 -15.70
N LEU A 512 -20.84 -2.32 -14.77
CA LEU A 512 -21.06 -2.58 -13.34
C LEU A 512 -22.49 -2.22 -12.92
N TYR A 513 -23.05 -1.13 -13.45
CA TYR A 513 -24.45 -0.78 -13.21
C TYR A 513 -25.39 -1.83 -13.79
N GLU A 514 -25.18 -2.27 -15.03
CA GLU A 514 -25.97 -3.35 -15.64
C GLU A 514 -25.93 -4.64 -14.82
N LEU A 515 -24.74 -5.04 -14.32
CA LEU A 515 -24.60 -6.24 -13.49
C LEU A 515 -25.36 -6.11 -12.16
N ILE A 516 -25.31 -4.95 -11.51
CA ILE A 516 -26.07 -4.69 -10.28
C ILE A 516 -27.57 -4.63 -10.56
N ASP A 517 -27.97 -3.92 -11.60
CA ASP A 517 -29.37 -3.77 -12.02
C ASP A 517 -29.97 -5.13 -12.38
N LYS A 518 -29.17 -6.06 -12.93
CA LYS A 518 -29.63 -7.42 -13.18
C LYS A 518 -29.95 -8.19 -11.90
N GLU A 519 -29.14 -8.03 -10.85
CA GLU A 519 -29.46 -8.61 -9.54
C GLU A 519 -30.72 -8.00 -8.94
N ILE A 520 -30.94 -6.69 -9.14
CA ILE A 520 -32.17 -6.00 -8.72
C ILE A 520 -33.39 -6.58 -9.42
N GLU A 521 -33.34 -6.71 -10.75
CA GLU A 521 -34.41 -7.34 -11.54
C GLU A 521 -34.72 -8.75 -11.04
N ASN A 522 -33.68 -9.56 -10.79
CA ASN A 522 -33.83 -10.92 -10.29
C ASN A 522 -34.50 -10.94 -8.91
N ALA A 523 -34.05 -10.09 -7.97
CA ALA A 523 -34.64 -10.01 -6.63
C ALA A 523 -36.12 -9.60 -6.66
N LEU A 524 -36.47 -8.59 -7.47
CA LEU A 524 -37.86 -8.15 -7.65
C LEU A 524 -38.73 -9.24 -8.30
N ALA A 525 -38.14 -10.10 -9.12
CA ALA A 525 -38.79 -11.27 -9.71
C ALA A 525 -38.80 -12.51 -8.80
N ASN A 526 -38.33 -12.41 -7.54
CA ASN A 526 -38.13 -13.55 -6.62
C ASN A 526 -37.20 -14.65 -7.17
N ILE A 527 -36.24 -14.28 -8.02
CA ILE A 527 -35.15 -15.14 -8.48
C ILE A 527 -33.95 -14.91 -7.55
N ASP A 528 -33.17 -15.96 -7.27
CA ASP A 528 -31.99 -15.85 -6.41
C ASP A 528 -31.01 -14.80 -6.95
N ALA A 529 -30.80 -13.77 -6.13
CA ALA A 529 -29.96 -12.62 -6.43
C ALA A 529 -28.96 -12.38 -5.30
N GLY A 530 -27.76 -11.95 -5.66
CA GLY A 530 -26.72 -11.66 -4.69
C GLY A 530 -25.46 -11.04 -5.30
N ILE A 531 -24.81 -10.20 -4.51
CA ILE A 531 -23.56 -9.52 -4.88
C ILE A 531 -22.52 -9.83 -3.81
N THR A 532 -21.36 -10.35 -4.21
CA THR A 532 -20.23 -10.54 -3.30
C THR A 532 -19.01 -9.82 -3.86
N LEU A 533 -18.47 -8.86 -3.11
CA LEU A 533 -17.33 -8.06 -3.54
C LEU A 533 -16.18 -8.20 -2.56
N LYS A 534 -14.98 -8.42 -3.09
CA LYS A 534 -13.71 -8.24 -2.40
C LYS A 534 -12.96 -7.09 -3.06
N VAL A 535 -12.74 -6.00 -2.33
CA VAL A 535 -12.01 -4.82 -2.83
C VAL A 535 -11.12 -4.23 -1.75
N ASN A 536 -10.14 -3.42 -2.14
CA ASN A 536 -9.37 -2.67 -1.15
C ASN A 536 -10.12 -1.44 -0.69
N ASN A 537 -10.85 -0.78 -1.60
CA ASN A 537 -11.59 0.44 -1.31
C ASN A 537 -12.95 0.47 -2.03
N LEU A 538 -13.96 0.97 -1.34
CA LEU A 538 -15.31 1.23 -1.84
C LEU A 538 -15.70 2.67 -1.45
N VAL A 539 -15.54 3.61 -2.39
CA VAL A 539 -15.77 5.05 -2.15
C VAL A 539 -16.50 5.76 -3.29
N ASP A 540 -16.68 5.12 -4.45
CA ASP A 540 -17.44 5.72 -5.54
C ASP A 540 -18.90 5.90 -5.15
N LYS A 541 -19.40 7.13 -5.26
CA LYS A 541 -20.76 7.48 -4.84
C LYS A 541 -21.82 6.75 -5.65
N GLY A 542 -21.68 6.73 -6.98
CA GLY A 542 -22.66 6.12 -7.87
C GLY A 542 -22.78 4.61 -7.68
N LEU A 543 -21.65 3.91 -7.52
CA LEU A 543 -21.65 2.49 -7.19
C LEU A 543 -22.20 2.21 -5.78
N ALA A 544 -21.87 3.03 -4.78
CA ALA A 544 -22.44 2.89 -3.43
C ALA A 544 -23.97 3.07 -3.45
N ASP A 545 -24.48 4.03 -4.22
CA ASP A 545 -25.91 4.26 -4.39
C ASP A 545 -26.61 3.09 -5.07
N LYS A 546 -25.99 2.51 -6.09
CA LYS A 546 -26.48 1.29 -6.73
C LYS A 546 -26.51 0.10 -5.78
N LEU A 547 -25.53 -0.05 -4.89
CA LEU A 547 -25.57 -1.09 -3.84
C LEU A 547 -26.69 -0.85 -2.82
N TYR A 548 -26.96 0.41 -2.44
CA TYR A 548 -28.11 0.74 -1.60
C TYR A 548 -29.45 0.42 -2.29
N GLN A 549 -29.59 0.74 -3.57
CA GLN A 549 -30.76 0.37 -4.36
C GLN A 549 -30.95 -1.15 -4.42
N ALA A 550 -29.86 -1.90 -4.62
CA ALA A 550 -29.88 -3.36 -4.63
C ALA A 550 -30.28 -3.96 -3.28
N SER A 551 -29.74 -3.43 -2.18
CA SER A 551 -30.15 -3.85 -0.85
C SER A 551 -31.64 -3.57 -0.59
N ALA A 552 -32.13 -2.39 -0.95
CA ALA A 552 -33.54 -2.03 -0.78
C ALA A 552 -34.49 -2.90 -1.61
N ALA A 553 -34.03 -3.42 -2.75
CA ALA A 553 -34.77 -4.37 -3.59
C ALA A 553 -34.72 -5.83 -3.09
N GLY A 554 -34.00 -6.12 -1.99
CA GLY A 554 -33.89 -7.45 -1.41
C GLY A 554 -32.66 -8.26 -1.84
N VAL A 555 -31.73 -7.69 -2.61
CA VAL A 555 -30.49 -8.35 -3.00
C VAL A 555 -29.58 -8.52 -1.77
N LYS A 556 -29.05 -9.74 -1.57
CA LYS A 556 -28.08 -10.01 -0.50
C LYS A 556 -26.68 -9.58 -0.92
N ILE A 557 -26.05 -8.70 -0.14
CA ILE A 557 -24.77 -8.10 -0.50
C ILE A 557 -23.71 -8.37 0.57
N ASN A 558 -22.62 -9.05 0.18
CA ASN A 558 -21.49 -9.38 1.05
C ASN A 558 -20.23 -8.64 0.58
N LEU A 559 -19.69 -7.77 1.43
CA LEU A 559 -18.55 -6.92 1.09
C LEU A 559 -17.36 -7.26 1.99
N LEU A 560 -16.22 -7.55 1.39
CA LEU A 560 -14.92 -7.65 2.04
C LEU A 560 -14.06 -6.47 1.60
N VAL A 561 -14.03 -5.42 2.42
CA VAL A 561 -13.32 -4.17 2.14
C VAL A 561 -12.20 -3.97 3.15
N ARG A 562 -10.94 -4.18 2.75
CA ARG A 562 -9.82 -4.05 3.70
C ARG A 562 -9.62 -2.59 4.16
N GLY A 563 -9.71 -1.64 3.22
CA GLY A 563 -9.29 -0.26 3.38
C GLY A 563 -10.46 0.69 3.63
N MET A 564 -10.63 1.66 2.74
CA MET A 564 -11.68 2.68 2.85
C MET A 564 -13.03 2.13 2.39
N CYS A 565 -14.06 2.27 3.21
CA CYS A 565 -15.45 2.03 2.88
C CYS A 565 -16.27 3.27 3.24
N SER A 566 -16.83 3.97 2.25
CA SER A 566 -17.76 5.08 2.49
C SER A 566 -19.20 4.58 2.70
N LEU A 567 -19.53 3.40 2.19
CA LEU A 567 -20.82 2.75 2.37
C LEU A 567 -21.04 2.38 3.84
N ILE A 568 -22.24 2.64 4.35
CA ILE A 568 -22.68 2.32 5.71
C ILE A 568 -23.62 1.12 5.64
N PRO A 569 -23.27 -0.04 6.22
CA PRO A 569 -24.16 -1.19 6.29
C PRO A 569 -25.22 -1.05 7.39
N ASN A 570 -26.28 -1.88 7.30
CA ASN A 570 -27.34 -2.01 8.30
C ASN A 570 -28.14 -0.72 8.59
N LEU A 571 -28.28 0.18 7.61
CA LEU A 571 -29.19 1.32 7.72
C LEU A 571 -30.62 0.87 7.40
N PRO A 572 -31.61 1.14 8.29
CA PRO A 572 -32.99 0.76 8.06
C PRO A 572 -33.54 1.27 6.73
N GLY A 573 -34.17 0.39 5.95
CA GLY A 573 -34.72 0.70 4.63
C GLY A 573 -33.71 1.07 3.54
N ILE A 574 -32.40 1.02 3.81
CA ILE A 574 -31.34 1.43 2.87
C ILE A 574 -30.33 0.30 2.65
N SER A 575 -29.74 -0.25 3.72
CA SER A 575 -28.63 -1.20 3.64
C SER A 575 -28.75 -2.39 4.59
N GLU A 576 -29.98 -2.78 4.95
CA GLU A 576 -30.28 -3.93 5.82
C GLU A 576 -29.75 -5.27 5.28
N ASN A 577 -29.66 -5.40 3.95
CA ASN A 577 -29.15 -6.61 3.29
C ASN A 577 -27.65 -6.53 2.95
N ILE A 578 -26.94 -5.51 3.45
CA ILE A 578 -25.51 -5.31 3.19
C ILE A 578 -24.69 -5.67 4.43
N GLN A 579 -23.84 -6.68 4.29
CA GLN A 579 -22.84 -7.03 5.31
C GLN A 579 -21.45 -6.62 4.84
N VAL A 580 -20.71 -5.94 5.71
CA VAL A 580 -19.35 -5.47 5.40
C VAL A 580 -18.37 -5.96 6.45
N MET A 581 -17.34 -6.65 5.99
CA MET A 581 -16.21 -7.09 6.79
C MET A 581 -14.89 -6.57 6.24
N SER A 582 -13.87 -6.62 7.09
CA SER A 582 -12.49 -6.29 6.73
C SER A 582 -11.54 -7.26 7.40
N ILE A 583 -10.58 -7.78 6.64
CA ILE A 583 -9.52 -8.63 7.16
C ILE A 583 -8.20 -7.87 7.02
N VAL A 584 -7.52 -7.70 8.15
CA VAL A 584 -6.15 -7.22 8.25
C VAL A 584 -5.37 -8.31 8.98
N ASP A 585 -4.35 -8.85 8.33
CA ASP A 585 -3.56 -9.96 8.83
C ASP A 585 -2.12 -9.87 8.26
N ARG A 586 -1.34 -10.94 8.34
CA ARG A 586 0.06 -11.03 7.89
C ARG A 586 0.25 -10.59 6.44
N TYR A 587 -0.58 -11.09 5.52
CA TYR A 587 -0.56 -10.68 4.12
C TYR A 587 -1.51 -9.51 3.90
N LEU A 588 -1.10 -8.61 3.00
CA LEU A 588 -1.89 -7.46 2.61
C LEU A 588 -2.90 -7.92 1.56
N GLU A 589 -4.18 -7.99 1.95
CA GLU A 589 -5.30 -8.46 1.14
C GLU A 589 -5.53 -7.65 -0.14
N HIS A 590 -4.80 -7.82 -1.25
CA HIS A 590 -4.72 -6.85 -2.36
C HIS A 590 -5.57 -7.16 -3.58
N ASP A 591 -5.88 -8.43 -3.82
CA ASP A 591 -6.72 -8.85 -4.92
C ASP A 591 -8.14 -8.27 -4.83
N ARG A 592 -8.75 -8.03 -6.00
CA ARG A 592 -10.17 -7.67 -6.11
C ARG A 592 -10.94 -8.71 -6.89
N VAL A 593 -12.10 -9.07 -6.37
CA VAL A 593 -13.01 -10.04 -6.97
C VAL A 593 -14.43 -9.50 -6.92
N TYR A 594 -15.15 -9.58 -8.03
CA TYR A 594 -16.57 -9.23 -8.11
C TYR A 594 -17.37 -10.49 -8.45
N VAL A 595 -18.41 -10.78 -7.68
CA VAL A 595 -19.29 -11.93 -7.91
C VAL A 595 -20.73 -11.46 -7.95
N PHE A 596 -21.42 -11.81 -9.03
CA PHE A 596 -22.85 -11.57 -9.23
C PHE A 596 -23.55 -12.93 -9.36
N HIS A 597 -24.65 -13.14 -8.65
CA HIS A 597 -25.33 -14.43 -8.59
C HIS A 597 -25.99 -14.84 -9.91
N ASN A 598 -26.54 -13.86 -10.63
CA ASN A 598 -27.08 -13.93 -11.98
C ASN A 598 -28.05 -15.12 -12.16
N GLY A 599 -28.99 -15.26 -11.23
CA GLY A 599 -30.02 -16.31 -11.27
C GLY A 599 -29.49 -17.74 -11.14
N GLY A 600 -28.26 -17.92 -10.65
CA GLY A 600 -27.61 -19.22 -10.44
C GLY A 600 -26.35 -19.43 -11.30
N ASP A 601 -26.26 -18.79 -12.46
CA ASP A 601 -25.04 -18.80 -13.29
C ASP A 601 -24.10 -17.66 -12.86
N LYS A 602 -23.41 -17.90 -11.73
CA LYS A 602 -22.56 -16.90 -11.08
C LYS A 602 -21.52 -16.33 -12.05
N LYS A 603 -21.46 -15.01 -12.16
CA LYS A 603 -20.40 -14.30 -12.89
C LYS A 603 -19.32 -13.87 -11.92
N VAL A 604 -18.09 -14.31 -12.15
CA VAL A 604 -16.93 -14.04 -11.29
C VAL A 604 -15.89 -13.27 -12.07
N TYR A 605 -15.49 -12.10 -11.56
CA TYR A 605 -14.51 -11.23 -12.16
C TYR A 605 -13.28 -11.07 -11.27
N LEU A 606 -12.09 -11.11 -11.86
CA LEU A 606 -10.85 -10.69 -11.21
C LEU A 606 -10.46 -9.31 -11.71
N SER A 607 -10.15 -8.37 -10.82
CA SER A 607 -9.97 -6.96 -11.18
C SER A 607 -8.71 -6.31 -10.61
N SER A 608 -8.12 -5.39 -11.38
CA SER A 608 -7.12 -4.44 -10.88
C SER A 608 -7.75 -3.20 -10.22
N ALA A 609 -9.03 -2.93 -10.47
CA ALA A 609 -9.76 -1.75 -9.98
C ALA A 609 -10.37 -1.95 -8.58
N ASP A 610 -10.24 -0.93 -7.75
CA ASP A 610 -11.15 -0.72 -6.63
C ASP A 610 -12.42 0.00 -7.11
N TRP A 611 -13.46 0.02 -6.28
CA TRP A 611 -14.66 0.82 -6.53
C TRP A 611 -14.44 2.25 -6.03
N MET A 612 -13.51 2.96 -6.67
CA MET A 612 -13.28 4.38 -6.50
C MET A 612 -13.41 5.08 -7.84
N THR A 613 -13.95 6.30 -7.85
CA THR A 613 -14.16 7.11 -9.05
C THR A 613 -12.93 7.18 -9.97
N ARG A 614 -11.73 7.41 -9.42
CA ARG A 614 -10.48 7.40 -10.20
C ARG A 614 -10.17 6.07 -10.91
N ASN A 615 -10.56 4.94 -10.34
CA ASN A 615 -10.33 3.62 -10.94
C ASN A 615 -11.38 3.29 -12.00
N ILE A 616 -12.58 3.85 -11.88
CA ILE A 616 -13.67 3.60 -12.82
C ILE A 616 -13.58 4.56 -14.02
N ASP A 617 -13.29 5.84 -13.79
CA ASP A 617 -13.45 6.88 -14.83
C ASP A 617 -12.14 7.56 -15.27
N TYR A 618 -11.03 7.42 -14.54
CA TYR A 618 -9.80 8.21 -14.79
C TYR A 618 -8.53 7.38 -14.97
N ARG A 619 -8.64 6.04 -14.99
CA ARG A 619 -7.50 5.12 -15.11
C ARG A 619 -7.81 3.98 -16.04
N ILE A 620 -6.78 3.46 -16.69
CA ILE A 620 -6.86 2.20 -17.42
C ILE A 620 -6.72 1.06 -16.42
N GLU A 621 -7.84 0.44 -16.08
CA GLU A 621 -7.95 -0.75 -15.24
C GLU A 621 -8.59 -1.87 -16.06
N VAL A 622 -8.33 -3.12 -15.68
CA VAL A 622 -8.98 -4.28 -16.32
C VAL A 622 -9.53 -5.21 -15.25
N ALA A 623 -10.78 -5.63 -15.46
CA ALA A 623 -11.35 -6.82 -14.86
C ALA A 623 -11.67 -7.86 -15.92
N VAL A 624 -11.50 -9.14 -15.59
CA VAL A 624 -11.75 -10.27 -16.50
C VAL A 624 -12.77 -11.21 -15.91
N GLU A 625 -13.77 -11.59 -16.71
CA GLU A 625 -14.68 -12.68 -16.38
C GLU A 625 -13.94 -14.03 -16.41
N VAL A 626 -14.06 -14.80 -15.34
CA VAL A 626 -13.49 -16.15 -15.24
C VAL A 626 -14.44 -17.15 -15.89
N LEU A 627 -14.10 -17.56 -17.12
CA LEU A 627 -14.93 -18.42 -17.95
C LEU A 627 -14.82 -19.91 -17.57
N ASP A 628 -13.64 -20.35 -17.13
CA ASP A 628 -13.42 -21.74 -16.70
C ASP A 628 -14.17 -22.03 -15.38
N PRO A 629 -15.12 -22.99 -15.36
CA PRO A 629 -15.92 -23.30 -14.18
C PRO A 629 -15.09 -23.84 -13.00
N ILE A 630 -13.97 -24.54 -13.24
CA ILE A 630 -13.08 -25.05 -12.20
C ILE A 630 -12.39 -23.88 -11.50
N LEU A 631 -11.88 -22.92 -12.28
CA LEU A 631 -11.24 -21.72 -11.74
C LEU A 631 -12.26 -20.81 -11.04
N LYS A 632 -13.46 -20.70 -11.59
CA LYS A 632 -14.59 -19.98 -11.00
C LYS A 632 -14.90 -20.54 -9.60
N ASN A 633 -15.10 -21.85 -9.48
CA ASN A 633 -15.38 -22.52 -8.21
C ASN A 633 -14.22 -22.36 -7.21
N ARG A 634 -12.96 -22.44 -7.68
CA ARG A 634 -11.79 -22.21 -6.82
C ARG A 634 -11.81 -20.82 -6.17
N ILE A 635 -12.18 -19.78 -6.93
CA ILE A 635 -12.28 -18.42 -6.40
C ILE A 635 -13.43 -18.30 -5.40
N LEU A 636 -14.57 -18.95 -5.68
CA LEU A 636 -15.71 -18.98 -4.77
C LEU A 636 -15.35 -19.68 -3.44
N ASP A 637 -14.67 -20.82 -3.47
CA ASP A 637 -14.18 -21.51 -2.26
C ASP A 637 -13.27 -20.61 -1.42
N ILE A 638 -12.36 -19.86 -2.07
CA ILE A 638 -11.46 -18.93 -1.38
C ILE A 638 -12.24 -17.77 -0.76
N LEU A 639 -13.24 -17.23 -1.46
CA LEU A 639 -14.13 -16.21 -0.90
C LEU A 639 -14.91 -16.74 0.30
N ASP A 640 -15.44 -17.96 0.23
CA ASP A 640 -16.14 -18.60 1.34
C ASP A 640 -15.22 -18.76 2.56
N ILE A 641 -13.96 -19.15 2.35
CA ILE A 641 -12.96 -19.20 3.42
C ILE A 641 -12.75 -17.79 4.02
N LEU A 642 -12.61 -16.75 3.19
CA LEU A 642 -12.45 -15.37 3.66
C LEU A 642 -13.66 -14.89 4.47
N PHE A 643 -14.88 -15.13 3.99
CA PHE A 643 -16.10 -14.74 4.69
C PHE A 643 -16.37 -15.59 5.94
N SER A 644 -15.77 -16.78 6.04
CA SER A 644 -15.84 -17.65 7.23
C SER A 644 -14.84 -17.28 8.34
N ASP A 645 -13.98 -16.28 8.12
CA ASP A 645 -12.96 -15.89 9.10
C ASP A 645 -13.59 -15.43 10.43
N THR A 646 -13.07 -15.99 11.53
CA THR A 646 -13.52 -15.69 12.90
C THR A 646 -12.38 -15.30 13.83
N VAL A 647 -11.23 -14.92 13.26
CA VAL A 647 -10.01 -14.57 14.01
C VAL A 647 -9.53 -13.16 13.68
N LYS A 648 -9.49 -12.81 12.39
CA LYS A 648 -8.96 -11.56 11.84
C LYS A 648 -10.02 -10.71 11.14
N ALA A 649 -11.22 -11.22 10.90
CA ALA A 649 -12.31 -10.42 10.38
C ALA A 649 -12.82 -9.41 11.42
N ARG A 650 -12.98 -8.16 10.98
CA ARG A 650 -13.65 -7.07 11.70
C ARG A 650 -14.89 -6.65 10.94
N VAL A 651 -15.92 -6.24 11.68
CA VAL A 651 -17.13 -5.62 11.12
C VAL A 651 -16.83 -4.16 10.77
N ILE A 652 -17.33 -3.69 9.63
CA ILE A 652 -17.42 -2.25 9.34
C ILE A 652 -18.82 -1.79 9.72
N ASP A 653 -18.92 -0.75 10.54
CA ASP A 653 -20.17 -0.15 11.00
C ASP A 653 -20.13 1.39 10.90
N LYS A 654 -21.27 2.04 11.13
CA LYS A 654 -21.42 3.50 11.08
C LYS A 654 -20.48 4.20 12.07
N GLU A 655 -20.19 3.55 13.20
CA GLU A 655 -19.37 4.06 14.30
C GLU A 655 -17.87 3.89 14.06
N LEU A 656 -17.48 3.16 13.00
CA LEU A 656 -16.09 2.78 12.73
C LEU A 656 -15.43 2.08 13.93
N SER A 657 -16.16 1.15 14.56
CA SER A 657 -15.79 0.53 15.83
C SER A 657 -14.68 -0.51 15.73
N ASN A 658 -14.45 -1.07 14.53
CA ASN A 658 -13.47 -2.13 14.26
C ASN A 658 -13.62 -3.35 15.19
N ARG A 659 -14.85 -3.69 15.58
CA ARG A 659 -15.15 -4.89 16.37
C ARG A 659 -14.81 -6.15 15.56
N TYR A 660 -14.15 -7.11 16.21
CA TYR A 660 -13.93 -8.42 15.62
C TYR A 660 -15.25 -9.16 15.41
N VAL A 661 -15.34 -9.92 14.32
CA VAL A 661 -16.49 -10.79 14.04
C VAL A 661 -16.57 -11.86 15.12
N LEU A 662 -17.73 -11.97 15.76
CA LEU A 662 -17.95 -12.98 16.79
C LEU A 662 -17.99 -14.38 16.17
N ARG A 663 -17.20 -15.30 16.72
CA ARG A 663 -17.17 -16.70 16.26
C ARG A 663 -18.53 -17.38 16.45
N GLY A 664 -19.17 -17.20 17.61
CA GLY A 664 -20.32 -18.01 18.03
C GLY A 664 -19.96 -19.50 18.08
N ASN A 665 -20.85 -20.34 17.57
CA ASN A 665 -20.66 -21.80 17.45
C ASN A 665 -19.91 -22.23 16.18
N ARG A 666 -19.43 -21.27 15.37
CA ARG A 666 -18.69 -21.57 14.13
C ARG A 666 -17.27 -22.04 14.44
N ARG A 667 -16.64 -22.71 13.46
CA ARG A 667 -15.24 -23.12 13.56
C ARG A 667 -14.33 -21.90 13.70
N LYS A 668 -13.22 -22.07 14.43
CA LYS A 668 -12.15 -21.06 14.47
C LYS A 668 -11.40 -21.12 13.15
N VAL A 669 -11.55 -20.10 12.31
CA VAL A 669 -10.93 -20.02 10.99
C VAL A 669 -10.12 -18.73 10.90
N ARG A 670 -8.85 -18.85 10.49
CA ARG A 670 -8.00 -17.73 10.07
C ARG A 670 -7.77 -17.89 8.57
N ALA A 671 -8.39 -17.03 7.77
CA ALA A 671 -8.54 -17.21 6.34
C ALA A 671 -7.19 -17.43 5.64
N GLN A 672 -6.17 -16.61 5.91
CA GLN A 672 -4.87 -16.73 5.24
C GLN A 672 -4.19 -18.09 5.48
N ASN A 673 -4.37 -18.70 6.66
CA ASN A 673 -3.85 -20.04 6.91
C ASN A 673 -4.69 -21.11 6.22
N ALA A 674 -6.02 -21.00 6.29
CA ALA A 674 -6.94 -21.94 5.66
C ALA A 674 -6.82 -21.94 4.12
N ILE A 675 -6.61 -20.76 3.52
CA ILE A 675 -6.32 -20.63 2.08
C ILE A 675 -4.99 -21.31 1.75
N TYR A 676 -3.94 -21.12 2.55
CA TYR A 676 -2.67 -21.82 2.32
C TYR A 676 -2.86 -23.34 2.32
N ASP A 677 -3.62 -23.87 3.28
CA ASP A 677 -3.92 -25.30 3.37
C ASP A 677 -4.77 -25.79 2.18
N TYR A 678 -5.79 -25.02 1.78
CA TYR A 678 -6.62 -25.30 0.60
C TYR A 678 -5.78 -25.37 -0.68
N ILE A 679 -4.96 -24.36 -0.95
CA ILE A 679 -4.06 -24.36 -2.12
C ILE A 679 -3.04 -25.50 -2.02
N LYS A 680 -2.51 -25.77 -0.83
CA LYS A 680 -1.56 -26.87 -0.64
C LYS A 680 -2.18 -28.22 -1.00
N VAL A 681 -3.45 -28.46 -0.66
CA VAL A 681 -4.18 -29.68 -1.06
C VAL A 681 -4.31 -29.75 -2.58
N LEU A 682 -4.64 -28.65 -3.24
CA LEU A 682 -4.73 -28.60 -4.72
C LEU A 682 -3.41 -28.96 -5.40
N GLU A 683 -2.27 -28.64 -4.78
CA GLU A 683 -0.93 -28.91 -5.34
C GLU A 683 -0.32 -30.27 -4.96
N GLN A 684 -1.03 -31.14 -4.23
CA GLN A 684 -0.54 -32.48 -3.92
C GLN A 684 -0.60 -33.40 -5.15
N PRO A 685 0.43 -34.23 -5.38
CA PRO A 685 0.36 -35.28 -6.39
C PRO A 685 -0.50 -36.45 -5.86
N GLY A 686 -1.76 -36.56 -6.30
CA GLY A 686 -2.62 -37.72 -6.07
C GLY A 686 -4.13 -37.44 -6.16
N ASP A 687 -4.81 -38.22 -7.01
CA ASP A 687 -6.26 -38.38 -7.23
C ASP A 687 -7.08 -37.10 -7.46
N ARG A 688 -6.99 -36.54 -8.66
CA ARG A 688 -8.04 -35.65 -9.18
C ARG A 688 -9.05 -36.51 -9.96
N PRO A 689 -10.37 -36.39 -9.70
CA PRO A 689 -11.37 -37.01 -10.55
C PRO A 689 -11.21 -36.48 -11.99
N GLU A 690 -11.38 -37.38 -12.96
CA GLU A 690 -11.43 -37.07 -14.40
C GLU A 690 -12.47 -35.98 -14.72
#